data_AF-A0A497NL53-F1
#
_entry.id   AF-A0A497NL53-F1
#
_cell.length_a   1.000
_cell.length_b   1.000
_cell.length_c   1.000
_cell.angle_alpha   90.00
_cell.angle_beta   90.00
_cell.angle_gamma   90.00
#
_symmetry.space_group_name_H-M   'P 1'
#
loop_
_entity.id
_entity.type
_entity.pdbx_description
1 polymer ?
#
loop_
_entity_poly.entity_id
_entity_poly.type
_entity_poly.pdbx_seq_one_letter_code
_entity_poly.pdbx_strand_id
1 'polypeptide(L)'
;MRKGRLIGYLLAISILASLLGPVAGTGRALCSSPVAAETEHVYEVVVGPPKVFKHGEYDLVKLPWCSFTQAKGRPLLPIQVYFVLDPPGGIESLIVEPLEWKELSGTYNIPPASPPISNKTATVVPDPEVYSSSEPYPGVLFRLSERPHVWRGLRYRVLVLYPLQYVPAEKKLIFYEAFKIRIRYGPMGASKPIFRPVEPIFTGAVLPRVVNPDILSSCWVVESNASITYLIITREIFLDELQPFVELKEDLHHESVAITTVEWIARHCSGRDLPEKIRNYIRDMYEEHGIWYVLLFGDVDPTDIITHYELDQEWEVPTRYVYNPDMEYDEDTDTWMDPDAPILDDAFGPGAPLWLGNFTPTDLYYACLDGNWDDDGDRIFGEIEFYSDARVEEVDWAPDVYVGRIPVKTEDEATDVIQKLCNYFGAMGGRPRARHKYFLLLGAIMDEYTDAKDVKEYVKGYSEIDTVELYESGGGDGPLKYRDVIDAINEHNPILINCFSHGRINELVLSGGSKYMDEDALDELSGTTGFFIVAHSCFTGIFDLSSGLHATYTRCLGEELLLHPELGSAVAFIGFNRASWYKQGPECSCTLSGLHDILLWFYFFLLYDPHAEACGYVVPGMLLHETTRICAECEYEANKEDLFFFLATIERERYRKNYFSATLLGDPSLRIFGVHSVMDKLAKGIIKRLESIEVSGHRFIPHVRVDIYLRYPDPYTYAFKLVKLGSTMADEHGRVKAAVAIPESAPLGQADVILIDEYGNFAVAGHITVVSGEEQPPQPPSEAGGDADGDLWPDDLDPWPDNPWLPNLAIATIGVGIVVIIALLLLRKKP
;
A
#
# COMPACT_ATOMS: atom_id res chain seq x y z
N MET A 1 -3.33 -9.65 56.47
CA MET A 1 -2.06 -9.98 57.17
C MET A 1 -1.01 -10.24 56.09
N ARG A 2 0.16 -9.57 56.07
CA ARG A 2 1.49 -10.11 56.46
C ARG A 2 1.78 -11.54 55.94
N LYS A 3 2.90 -11.86 55.27
CA LYS A 3 4.13 -11.05 54.94
C LYS A 3 5.07 -11.80 53.96
N GLY A 4 5.89 -11.07 53.17
CA GLY A 4 7.06 -11.59 52.43
C GLY A 4 6.99 -11.29 50.91
N ARG A 5 7.52 -10.18 50.38
CA ARG A 5 8.93 -9.74 50.21
C ARG A 5 9.80 -10.76 49.46
N LEU A 6 10.37 -10.49 48.27
CA LEU A 6 10.95 -9.27 47.65
C LEU A 6 12.30 -8.83 48.26
N ILE A 7 13.38 -9.10 47.52
CA ILE A 7 14.74 -8.50 47.47
C ILE A 7 15.39 -9.14 46.22
N GLY A 8 16.09 -8.37 45.36
CA GLY A 8 16.72 -8.98 44.17
C GLY A 8 17.37 -8.10 43.10
N TYR A 9 17.30 -6.76 43.18
CA TYR A 9 17.90 -5.88 42.16
C TYR A 9 18.69 -4.70 42.78
N LEU A 10 19.70 -4.23 42.02
CA LEU A 10 20.52 -3.02 42.21
C LEU A 10 21.43 -2.94 43.47
N LEU A 11 22.75 -3.14 43.31
CA LEU A 11 23.71 -2.02 43.18
C LEU A 11 25.17 -2.44 42.80
N ALA A 12 25.58 -2.09 41.59
CA ALA A 12 26.77 -1.32 41.19
C ALA A 12 28.17 -1.43 41.91
N ILE A 13 29.21 -1.63 41.06
CA ILE A 13 30.46 -0.82 40.94
C ILE A 13 31.71 -1.12 41.83
N SER A 14 32.63 -1.93 41.24
CA SER A 14 34.12 -1.79 41.08
C SER A 14 35.11 -1.44 42.21
N ILE A 15 36.32 -2.05 42.20
CA ILE A 15 37.65 -1.38 41.94
C ILE A 15 38.88 -2.33 42.11
N LEU A 16 39.80 -2.32 41.11
CA LEU A 16 41.27 -2.63 41.03
C LEU A 16 41.95 -3.79 41.83
N ALA A 17 43.16 -4.29 41.50
CA ALA A 17 43.93 -4.49 40.25
C ALA A 17 45.33 -5.15 40.54
N SER A 18 46.03 -5.59 39.48
CA SER A 18 47.44 -6.09 39.44
C SER A 18 47.68 -7.44 40.15
N LEU A 19 48.54 -8.38 39.71
CA LEU A 19 49.56 -8.49 38.63
C LEU A 19 49.37 -9.86 37.92
N LEU A 20 49.86 -10.23 36.73
CA LEU A 20 50.70 -9.61 35.68
C LEU A 20 50.42 -10.35 34.32
N GLY A 21 51.17 -10.07 33.24
CA GLY A 21 51.10 -10.79 31.94
C GLY A 21 52.50 -11.20 31.43
N PRO A 22 52.75 -11.34 30.10
CA PRO A 22 51.81 -11.34 28.96
C PRO A 22 52.09 -12.39 27.84
N VAL A 23 51.05 -12.81 27.10
CA VAL A 23 51.14 -13.30 25.71
C VAL A 23 49.91 -12.81 24.95
N ALA A 24 50.06 -12.44 23.67
CA ALA A 24 48.98 -11.92 22.82
C ALA A 24 48.28 -13.03 22.02
N GLY A 25 47.02 -12.81 21.60
CA GLY A 25 46.37 -13.67 20.59
C GLY A 25 44.89 -14.01 20.77
N THR A 26 44.03 -13.06 21.19
CA THR A 26 42.57 -13.21 21.04
C THR A 26 41.94 -11.89 20.58
N GLY A 27 41.26 -11.91 19.44
CA GLY A 27 40.24 -10.91 19.14
C GLY A 27 39.06 -11.09 20.10
N ARG A 28 38.48 -9.99 20.56
CA ARG A 28 37.14 -9.99 21.17
C ARG A 28 36.13 -9.60 20.10
N ALA A 29 34.86 -9.94 20.35
CA ALA A 29 33.71 -9.59 19.52
C ALA A 29 33.84 -8.19 18.91
N LEU A 30 33.64 -8.10 17.60
CA LEU A 30 33.33 -6.83 16.97
C LEU A 30 31.96 -6.40 17.51
N CYS A 31 31.91 -5.25 18.17
CA CYS A 31 30.64 -4.54 18.23
C CYS A 31 30.26 -4.15 16.80
N SER A 32 28.96 -4.14 16.49
CA SER A 32 28.47 -3.32 15.39
C SER A 32 29.05 -1.92 15.55
N SER A 33 29.65 -1.39 14.47
CA SER A 33 30.21 -0.04 14.53
C SER A 33 29.06 0.94 14.66
N PRO A 34 29.04 1.83 15.67
CA PRO A 34 28.00 2.86 15.74
C PRO A 34 28.08 3.71 14.48
N VAL A 35 26.92 4.10 13.92
CA VAL A 35 26.85 5.01 12.77
C VAL A 35 27.64 6.27 13.11
N ALA A 36 28.82 6.39 12.49
CA ALA A 36 29.75 7.44 12.80
C ALA A 36 29.38 8.65 11.96
N ALA A 37 28.88 9.70 12.62
CA ALA A 37 28.41 10.96 12.05
C ALA A 37 29.50 11.81 11.32
N GLU A 38 30.62 11.19 10.95
CA GLU A 38 31.73 11.80 10.22
C GLU A 38 32.22 10.89 9.06
N THR A 39 31.71 9.66 8.91
CA THR A 39 32.07 8.74 7.82
C THR A 39 31.09 8.82 6.66
N GLU A 40 31.61 8.72 5.43
CA GLU A 40 30.82 8.53 4.22
C GLU A 40 30.40 7.05 4.10
N HIS A 41 29.10 6.78 4.16
CA HIS A 41 28.51 5.48 3.85
C HIS A 41 28.29 5.37 2.34
N VAL A 42 28.37 4.15 1.81
CA VAL A 42 28.36 3.88 0.36
C VAL A 42 27.45 2.69 0.06
N TYR A 43 26.54 2.89 -0.88
CA TYR A 43 25.53 1.93 -1.34
C TYR A 43 25.53 1.88 -2.88
N GLU A 44 25.01 0.81 -3.47
CA GLU A 44 25.00 0.61 -4.92
C GLU A 44 23.65 0.09 -5.42
N VAL A 45 22.86 0.95 -6.06
CA VAL A 45 21.57 0.59 -6.67
C VAL A 45 21.78 0.09 -8.09
N VAL A 46 21.39 -1.16 -8.35
CA VAL A 46 21.33 -1.73 -9.70
C VAL A 46 19.89 -1.74 -10.20
N VAL A 47 19.66 -1.21 -11.40
CA VAL A 47 18.36 -1.13 -12.05
C VAL A 47 18.29 -2.23 -13.12
N GLY A 48 17.26 -3.08 -13.07
CA GLY A 48 17.09 -4.13 -14.07
C GLY A 48 16.74 -3.58 -15.46
N PRO A 49 17.01 -4.35 -16.53
CA PRO A 49 17.04 -3.83 -17.90
C PRO A 49 15.66 -3.41 -18.44
N PRO A 50 15.57 -2.43 -19.35
CA PRO A 50 14.29 -1.99 -19.92
C PRO A 50 13.64 -3.03 -20.85
N LYS A 51 12.33 -3.27 -20.68
CA LYS A 51 11.46 -3.93 -21.66
C LYS A 51 10.68 -2.86 -22.45
N VAL A 52 10.45 -3.10 -23.75
CA VAL A 52 9.72 -2.18 -24.64
C VAL A 52 8.40 -2.81 -25.11
N PHE A 53 7.30 -2.07 -24.96
CA PHE A 53 5.94 -2.48 -25.28
C PHE A 53 5.37 -1.53 -26.35
N LYS A 54 5.07 -2.07 -27.54
CA LYS A 54 4.57 -1.28 -28.67
C LYS A 54 3.09 -0.95 -28.51
N HIS A 55 2.76 0.33 -28.56
CA HIS A 55 1.39 0.85 -28.49
C HIS A 55 1.15 1.80 -29.66
N GLY A 56 0.49 1.31 -30.72
CA GLY A 56 0.36 2.05 -31.98
C GLY A 56 1.72 2.37 -32.60
N GLU A 57 1.99 3.66 -32.83
CA GLU A 57 3.30 4.14 -33.29
C GLU A 57 4.33 4.34 -32.15
N TYR A 58 3.91 4.26 -30.88
CA TYR A 58 4.74 4.59 -29.71
C TYR A 58 5.42 3.38 -29.06
N ASP A 59 6.52 3.67 -28.35
CA ASP A 59 7.33 2.76 -27.55
C ASP A 59 7.14 3.08 -26.06
N LEU A 60 6.26 2.34 -25.37
CA LEU A 60 6.18 2.40 -23.92
C LEU A 60 7.31 1.56 -23.33
N VAL A 61 8.24 2.17 -22.60
CA VAL A 61 9.37 1.47 -22.00
C VAL A 61 9.10 1.29 -20.51
N LYS A 62 9.12 0.05 -20.00
CA LYS A 62 9.00 -0.24 -18.57
C LYS A 62 10.33 -0.80 -18.02
N LEU A 63 10.67 -0.41 -16.80
CA LEU A 63 11.72 -1.04 -15.98
C LEU A 63 11.03 -1.95 -14.93
N PRO A 64 11.75 -2.83 -14.21
CA PRO A 64 11.18 -3.59 -13.09
C PRO A 64 10.57 -2.64 -12.03
N TRP A 65 9.31 -2.82 -11.68
CA TRP A 65 8.61 -2.08 -10.62
C TRP A 65 8.66 -0.55 -10.76
N CYS A 66 8.60 0.00 -11.98
CA CYS A 66 8.72 1.45 -12.20
C CYS A 66 7.39 2.22 -12.06
N SER A 67 7.50 3.45 -11.57
CA SER A 67 6.52 4.53 -11.83
C SER A 67 6.94 5.30 -13.09
N PHE A 68 6.28 6.41 -13.44
CA PHE A 68 6.54 7.20 -14.65
C PHE A 68 6.64 8.71 -14.40
N THR A 69 7.25 9.42 -15.35
CA THR A 69 7.24 10.89 -15.43
C THR A 69 5.85 11.43 -15.80
N GLN A 70 5.34 12.38 -15.01
CA GLN A 70 3.93 12.83 -15.10
C GLN A 70 3.71 14.16 -15.85
N ALA A 71 4.77 14.83 -16.31
CA ALA A 71 4.65 16.14 -16.91
C ALA A 71 3.94 16.10 -18.28
N LYS A 72 2.69 16.61 -18.31
CA LYS A 72 1.80 16.73 -19.48
C LYS A 72 2.54 17.14 -20.76
N GLY A 73 2.40 16.36 -21.82
CA GLY A 73 3.01 16.63 -23.13
C GLY A 73 4.51 16.30 -23.23
N ARG A 74 5.19 15.95 -22.14
CA ARG A 74 6.62 15.59 -22.12
C ARG A 74 6.81 14.07 -22.22
N PRO A 75 8.00 13.57 -22.61
CA PRO A 75 8.23 12.14 -22.80
C PRO A 75 7.91 11.32 -21.54
N LEU A 76 7.01 10.35 -21.68
CA LEU A 76 6.65 9.39 -20.66
C LEU A 76 7.79 8.37 -20.48
N LEU A 77 8.57 8.51 -19.41
CA LEU A 77 9.72 7.67 -19.10
C LEU A 77 9.56 7.00 -17.74
N PRO A 78 10.03 5.74 -17.58
CA PRO A 78 9.96 5.03 -16.32
C PRO A 78 10.99 5.59 -15.33
N ILE A 79 10.54 5.84 -14.10
CA ILE A 79 11.35 6.27 -12.96
C ILE A 79 11.47 5.14 -11.94
N GLN A 80 12.51 5.19 -11.10
CA GLN A 80 12.67 4.28 -9.98
C GLN A 80 12.58 5.04 -8.67
N VAL A 81 11.75 4.54 -7.76
CA VAL A 81 11.50 5.15 -6.45
C VAL A 81 12.12 4.25 -5.38
N TYR A 82 12.91 4.84 -4.50
CA TYR A 82 13.58 4.21 -3.38
C TYR A 82 13.41 5.06 -2.12
N PHE A 83 13.52 4.43 -0.96
CA PHE A 83 13.48 5.10 0.34
C PHE A 83 14.87 5.19 0.93
N VAL A 84 15.24 6.37 1.43
CA VAL A 84 16.49 6.58 2.17
C VAL A 84 16.11 6.89 3.62
N LEU A 85 16.47 6.01 4.56
CA LEU A 85 16.21 6.25 5.97
C LEU A 85 16.98 7.50 6.42
N ASP A 86 16.26 8.47 7.00
CA ASP A 86 16.77 9.78 7.41
C ASP A 86 16.80 9.81 8.95
N PRO A 87 17.92 9.42 9.57
CA PRO A 87 18.00 9.14 11.01
C PRO A 87 17.81 10.40 11.88
N PRO A 88 17.71 10.28 13.22
CA PRO A 88 17.46 11.42 14.11
C PRO A 88 18.44 12.59 13.97
N GLY A 89 19.70 12.34 13.62
CA GLY A 89 20.71 13.39 13.34
C GLY A 89 20.65 13.99 11.93
N GLY A 90 19.76 13.49 11.07
CA GLY A 90 19.57 13.90 9.67
C GLY A 90 20.59 13.31 8.70
N ILE A 91 20.33 13.49 7.40
CA ILE A 91 21.31 13.37 6.31
C ILE A 91 21.94 14.75 6.07
N GLU A 92 23.26 14.87 6.22
CA GLU A 92 24.01 16.10 5.90
C GLU A 92 24.23 16.27 4.38
N SER A 93 24.45 15.15 3.69
CA SER A 93 24.66 15.14 2.24
C SER A 93 24.38 13.76 1.66
N LEU A 94 23.64 13.73 0.55
CA LEU A 94 23.49 12.57 -0.31
C LEU A 94 24.01 12.92 -1.71
N ILE A 95 24.81 12.05 -2.31
CA ILE A 95 25.36 12.21 -3.67
C ILE A 95 25.12 10.91 -4.42
N VAL A 96 24.54 10.99 -5.62
CA VAL A 96 24.39 9.86 -6.54
C VAL A 96 25.32 10.04 -7.74
N GLU A 97 26.10 9.01 -8.06
CA GLU A 97 27.00 8.95 -9.22
C GLU A 97 26.63 7.74 -10.09
N PRO A 98 26.48 7.87 -11.42
CA PRO A 98 26.29 6.71 -12.29
C PRO A 98 27.58 5.87 -12.36
N LEU A 99 27.45 4.55 -12.23
CA LEU A 99 28.55 3.58 -12.36
C LEU A 99 28.59 2.96 -13.75
N GLU A 100 27.47 2.38 -14.19
CA GLU A 100 27.35 1.70 -15.48
C GLU A 100 26.20 2.28 -16.29
N TRP A 101 26.43 2.50 -17.59
CA TRP A 101 25.42 2.99 -18.53
C TRP A 101 25.72 2.53 -19.96
N LYS A 102 24.68 2.46 -20.80
CA LYS A 102 24.76 2.08 -22.21
C LYS A 102 23.70 2.78 -23.06
N GLU A 103 24.06 3.10 -24.29
CA GLU A 103 23.11 3.54 -25.32
C GLU A 103 22.29 2.33 -25.79
N LEU A 104 20.96 2.47 -25.83
CA LEU A 104 20.07 1.40 -26.30
C LEU A 104 20.02 1.39 -27.83
N SER A 105 20.15 0.21 -28.43
CA SER A 105 20.30 0.07 -29.89
C SER A 105 18.98 0.20 -30.64
N GLY A 106 18.71 1.38 -31.19
CA GLY A 106 17.56 1.61 -32.07
C GLY A 106 17.12 3.07 -32.10
N THR A 107 15.87 3.28 -32.51
CA THR A 107 15.15 4.55 -32.37
C THR A 107 13.81 4.28 -31.69
N TYR A 108 13.51 5.02 -30.63
CA TYR A 108 12.36 4.82 -29.76
C TYR A 108 11.41 6.00 -29.88
N ASN A 109 10.14 5.74 -30.17
CA ASN A 109 9.12 6.78 -30.28
C ASN A 109 8.41 6.92 -28.94
N ILE A 110 9.00 7.66 -27.98
CA ILE A 110 8.44 7.78 -26.62
C ILE A 110 7.15 8.63 -26.66
N PRO A 111 6.01 8.15 -26.11
CA PRO A 111 4.77 8.90 -26.10
C PRO A 111 4.85 10.11 -25.15
N PRO A 112 4.12 11.20 -25.44
CA PRO A 112 3.93 12.28 -24.48
C PRO A 112 2.99 11.81 -23.36
N ALA A 113 3.28 12.18 -22.11
CA ALA A 113 2.41 11.87 -20.98
C ALA A 113 1.08 12.63 -21.06
N SER A 114 -0.05 11.95 -20.86
CA SER A 114 -1.39 12.55 -20.81
C SER A 114 -1.58 13.37 -19.52
N PRO A 115 -2.53 14.33 -19.49
CA PRO A 115 -3.05 14.86 -18.24
C PRO A 115 -3.94 13.80 -17.54
N PRO A 116 -4.22 13.94 -16.23
CA PRO A 116 -5.33 13.29 -15.58
C PRO A 116 -6.67 13.78 -16.14
N ILE A 117 -7.63 12.87 -16.31
CA ILE A 117 -9.02 13.13 -16.68
C ILE A 117 -9.98 12.41 -15.72
N SER A 118 -11.22 12.90 -15.61
CA SER A 118 -12.33 12.23 -14.89
C SER A 118 -13.37 11.70 -15.87
N ASN A 119 -13.83 12.56 -16.79
CA ASN A 119 -14.90 12.24 -17.76
C ASN A 119 -14.72 12.99 -19.10
N LYS A 120 -13.62 13.71 -19.32
CA LYS A 120 -13.34 14.43 -20.57
C LYS A 120 -12.13 13.87 -21.29
N THR A 121 -12.28 13.49 -22.56
CA THR A 121 -11.14 13.22 -23.45
C THR A 121 -10.26 14.46 -23.57
N ALA A 122 -8.93 14.28 -23.50
CA ALA A 122 -7.96 15.36 -23.55
C ALA A 122 -6.93 15.13 -24.68
N THR A 123 -6.78 16.12 -25.57
CA THR A 123 -5.88 16.02 -26.72
C THR A 123 -4.41 16.12 -26.28
N VAL A 124 -3.70 14.98 -26.21
CA VAL A 124 -2.29 14.95 -25.78
C VAL A 124 -1.34 15.46 -26.88
N VAL A 125 -1.00 16.74 -26.82
CA VAL A 125 -0.03 17.38 -27.72
C VAL A 125 1.39 17.24 -27.16
N PRO A 126 2.37 16.72 -27.93
CA PRO A 126 3.78 16.72 -27.52
C PRO A 126 4.34 18.14 -27.37
N ASP A 127 5.04 18.42 -26.27
CA ASP A 127 5.79 19.65 -26.02
C ASP A 127 6.83 19.85 -27.15
N PRO A 128 6.65 20.86 -28.04
CA PRO A 128 7.49 21.00 -29.22
C PRO A 128 8.92 21.47 -28.89
N GLU A 129 9.13 22.12 -27.74
CA GLU A 129 10.46 22.54 -27.29
C GLU A 129 11.26 21.33 -26.78
N VAL A 130 10.60 20.41 -26.04
CA VAL A 130 11.24 19.15 -25.64
C VAL A 130 11.40 18.21 -26.82
N TYR A 131 10.35 17.93 -27.60
CA TYR A 131 10.39 16.93 -28.67
C TYR A 131 11.28 17.30 -29.87
N SER A 132 11.70 18.57 -30.00
CA SER A 132 12.72 19.01 -30.97
C SER A 132 14.13 19.18 -30.38
N SER A 133 14.31 18.93 -29.08
CA SER A 133 15.59 19.10 -28.39
C SER A 133 16.62 18.02 -28.72
N SER A 134 17.90 18.41 -28.78
CA SER A 134 19.07 17.51 -28.77
C SER A 134 19.62 17.26 -27.35
N GLU A 135 19.09 17.94 -26.32
CA GLU A 135 19.45 17.69 -24.93
C GLU A 135 18.66 16.50 -24.36
N PRO A 136 19.22 15.72 -23.41
CA PRO A 136 18.51 14.63 -22.76
C PRO A 136 17.39 15.13 -21.85
N TYR A 137 16.22 14.50 -21.94
CA TYR A 137 15.14 14.59 -20.97
C TYR A 137 15.13 13.32 -20.09
N PRO A 138 14.95 13.42 -18.75
CA PRO A 138 14.74 14.64 -17.96
C PRO A 138 16.00 15.49 -17.73
N GLY A 139 17.20 14.99 -18.05
CA GLY A 139 18.47 15.73 -17.93
C GLY A 139 19.10 15.71 -16.54
N VAL A 140 18.32 15.31 -15.52
CA VAL A 140 18.80 14.95 -14.18
C VAL A 140 18.79 13.42 -14.01
N LEU A 141 19.72 12.89 -13.22
CA LEU A 141 19.81 11.45 -12.94
C LEU A 141 19.12 11.02 -11.65
N PHE A 142 18.93 11.94 -10.70
CA PHE A 142 18.21 11.70 -9.45
C PHE A 142 17.58 12.98 -8.88
N ARG A 143 16.63 12.80 -7.96
CA ARG A 143 16.08 13.80 -7.03
C ARG A 143 15.89 13.17 -5.65
N LEU A 144 15.92 13.97 -4.58
CA LEU A 144 15.67 13.54 -3.21
C LEU A 144 14.67 14.52 -2.56
N SER A 145 13.66 14.03 -1.86
CA SER A 145 12.63 14.87 -1.23
C SER A 145 13.24 15.92 -0.28
N GLU A 146 12.85 17.20 -0.43
CA GLU A 146 13.38 18.31 0.40
C GLU A 146 13.04 18.15 1.88
N ARG A 147 11.95 17.44 2.18
CA ARG A 147 11.53 17.05 3.53
C ARG A 147 11.60 15.54 3.71
N PRO A 148 11.79 15.06 4.95
CA PRO A 148 11.54 13.67 5.28
C PRO A 148 10.03 13.43 5.44
N HIS A 149 9.61 12.20 5.17
CA HIS A 149 8.34 11.65 5.59
C HIS A 149 8.55 10.86 6.89
N VAL A 150 7.48 10.62 7.64
CA VAL A 150 7.47 9.73 8.79
C VAL A 150 6.34 8.73 8.59
N TRP A 151 6.55 7.46 8.90
CA TRP A 151 5.52 6.42 8.88
C TRP A 151 5.75 5.54 10.11
N ARG A 152 4.83 5.59 11.09
CA ARG A 152 4.90 4.79 12.31
C ARG A 152 6.20 4.99 13.11
N GLY A 153 6.77 6.20 13.03
CA GLY A 153 8.05 6.59 13.61
C GLY A 153 9.31 6.27 12.79
N LEU A 154 9.20 5.54 11.66
CA LEU A 154 10.28 5.42 10.69
C LEU A 154 10.37 6.72 9.89
N ARG A 155 11.52 7.39 9.92
CA ARG A 155 11.75 8.63 9.16
C ARG A 155 12.60 8.34 7.92
N TYR A 156 12.14 8.79 6.75
CA TYR A 156 12.76 8.48 5.46
C TYR A 156 12.58 9.62 4.45
N ARG A 157 13.28 9.51 3.33
CA ARG A 157 13.25 10.43 2.18
C ARG A 157 12.91 9.64 0.92
N VAL A 158 12.15 10.24 0.01
CA VAL A 158 11.90 9.66 -1.31
C VAL A 158 13.08 10.01 -2.21
N LEU A 159 13.82 9.00 -2.67
CA LEU A 159 14.87 9.10 -3.67
C LEU A 159 14.31 8.62 -5.02
N VAL A 160 14.19 9.53 -5.97
CA VAL A 160 13.82 9.23 -7.35
C VAL A 160 15.09 9.12 -8.18
N LEU A 161 15.27 8.01 -8.88
CA LEU A 161 16.27 7.86 -9.93
C LEU A 161 15.59 7.92 -11.30
N TYR A 162 16.32 8.43 -12.30
CA TYR A 162 15.87 8.57 -13.69
C TYR A 162 16.75 7.72 -14.62
N PRO A 163 16.55 6.39 -14.70
CA PRO A 163 17.51 5.47 -15.32
C PRO A 163 17.48 5.49 -16.84
N LEU A 164 16.43 6.05 -17.45
CA LEU A 164 16.38 6.35 -18.87
C LEU A 164 16.46 7.85 -19.11
N GLN A 165 17.40 8.24 -19.98
CA GLN A 165 17.51 9.59 -20.52
C GLN A 165 17.23 9.52 -22.02
N TYR A 166 16.25 10.29 -22.49
CA TYR A 166 15.80 10.30 -23.88
C TYR A 166 16.27 11.58 -24.59
N VAL A 167 16.90 11.44 -25.75
CA VAL A 167 17.29 12.55 -26.63
C VAL A 167 16.26 12.65 -27.76
N PRO A 168 15.28 13.59 -27.69
CA PRO A 168 14.08 13.49 -28.52
C PRO A 168 14.31 13.68 -30.02
N ALA A 169 15.16 14.64 -30.41
CA ALA A 169 15.49 14.88 -31.82
C ALA A 169 16.23 13.70 -32.49
N GLU A 170 16.93 12.86 -31.72
CA GLU A 170 17.60 11.64 -32.19
C GLU A 170 16.74 10.37 -32.01
N LYS A 171 15.61 10.46 -31.30
CA LYS A 171 14.78 9.33 -30.83
C LYS A 171 15.59 8.27 -30.09
N LYS A 172 16.56 8.71 -29.28
CA LYS A 172 17.62 7.87 -28.69
C LYS A 172 17.47 7.73 -27.19
N LEU A 173 17.71 6.53 -26.65
CA LEU A 173 17.71 6.26 -25.21
C LEU A 173 19.11 5.92 -24.70
N ILE A 174 19.46 6.50 -23.56
CA ILE A 174 20.62 6.14 -22.74
C ILE A 174 20.09 5.52 -21.45
N PHE A 175 20.52 4.30 -21.14
CA PHE A 175 20.14 3.58 -19.94
C PHE A 175 21.29 3.54 -18.94
N TYR A 176 21.00 3.93 -17.70
CA TYR A 176 21.88 3.89 -16.54
C TYR A 176 21.49 2.69 -15.68
N GLU A 177 22.41 1.72 -15.59
CA GLU A 177 22.16 0.37 -15.08
C GLU A 177 22.59 0.21 -13.61
N ALA A 178 23.57 1.01 -13.16
CA ALA A 178 24.02 1.03 -11.78
C ALA A 178 24.34 2.45 -11.29
N PHE A 179 23.98 2.74 -10.04
CA PHE A 179 24.12 4.04 -9.38
C PHE A 179 24.79 3.86 -8.01
N LYS A 180 25.90 4.56 -7.79
CA LYS A 180 26.54 4.66 -6.48
C LYS A 180 25.88 5.77 -5.68
N ILE A 181 25.41 5.47 -4.48
CA ILE A 181 24.86 6.43 -3.53
C ILE A 181 25.83 6.59 -2.37
N ARG A 182 26.20 7.84 -2.07
CA ARG A 182 27.05 8.21 -0.93
C ARG A 182 26.22 9.02 0.04
N ILE A 183 26.23 8.64 1.31
CA ILE A 183 25.45 9.30 2.36
C ILE A 183 26.37 9.69 3.51
N ARG A 184 26.21 10.92 4.02
CA ARG A 184 26.73 11.32 5.32
C ARG A 184 25.57 11.65 6.23
N TYR A 185 25.52 10.99 7.38
CA TYR A 185 24.56 11.28 8.44
C TYR A 185 25.13 12.33 9.40
N GLY A 186 24.26 13.18 9.93
CA GLY A 186 24.62 14.16 10.96
C GLY A 186 24.78 13.53 12.35
N PRO A 187 25.04 14.35 13.39
CA PRO A 187 25.32 13.87 14.74
C PRO A 187 24.11 13.13 15.34
N MET A 188 24.26 11.81 15.56
CA MET A 188 23.23 10.99 16.19
C MET A 188 22.90 11.44 17.62
N GLY A 189 21.60 11.51 17.92
CA GLY A 189 21.10 11.77 19.27
C GLY A 189 21.34 10.60 20.22
N ALA A 190 21.36 10.87 21.53
CA ALA A 190 21.54 9.84 22.55
C ALA A 190 20.30 8.96 22.78
N SER A 191 19.15 9.35 22.24
CA SER A 191 17.88 8.64 22.27
C SER A 191 17.48 8.21 20.86
N LYS A 192 17.17 6.93 20.70
CA LYS A 192 16.53 6.40 19.49
C LYS A 192 15.02 6.64 19.55
N PRO A 193 14.34 7.08 18.47
CA PRO A 193 12.88 7.02 18.36
C PRO A 193 12.40 5.55 18.29
N ILE A 194 11.10 5.37 18.53
CA ILE A 194 10.42 4.09 18.31
C ILE A 194 9.97 4.03 16.84
N PHE A 195 10.06 2.85 16.23
CA PHE A 195 9.41 2.49 14.96
C PHE A 195 8.54 1.26 15.17
N ARG A 196 7.31 1.31 14.66
CA ARG A 196 6.33 0.21 14.76
C ARG A 196 6.03 -0.38 13.37
N PRO A 197 6.85 -1.31 12.86
CA PRO A 197 6.63 -1.91 11.53
C PRO A 197 5.26 -2.60 11.44
N VAL A 198 4.64 -2.50 10.27
CA VAL A 198 3.52 -3.35 9.88
C VAL A 198 4.07 -4.46 8.99
N GLU A 199 4.05 -5.69 9.49
CA GLU A 199 4.27 -6.85 8.63
C GLU A 199 2.96 -7.30 7.99
N PRO A 200 3.00 -7.91 6.79
CA PRO A 200 4.16 -8.15 5.95
C PRO A 200 4.44 -7.03 4.92
N ILE A 201 3.72 -5.89 4.95
CA ILE A 201 3.94 -4.78 4.00
C ILE A 201 5.35 -4.17 4.15
N PHE A 202 5.90 -4.11 5.37
CA PHE A 202 7.25 -3.61 5.60
C PHE A 202 8.31 -4.50 4.95
N THR A 203 8.40 -5.78 5.30
CA THR A 203 9.38 -6.70 4.69
C THR A 203 9.11 -6.97 3.20
N GLY A 204 7.85 -7.09 2.78
CA GLY A 204 7.46 -7.48 1.42
C GLY A 204 7.50 -6.37 0.37
N ALA A 205 7.26 -5.10 0.76
CA ALA A 205 7.15 -3.99 -0.19
C ALA A 205 8.08 -2.80 0.11
N VAL A 206 8.23 -2.41 1.37
CA VAL A 206 8.99 -1.20 1.75
C VAL A 206 10.49 -1.49 1.85
N LEU A 207 10.88 -2.49 2.63
CA LEU A 207 12.29 -2.83 2.90
C LEU A 207 13.11 -3.13 1.63
N PRO A 208 12.59 -3.83 0.59
CA PRO A 208 13.32 -4.04 -0.68
C PRO A 208 13.56 -2.76 -1.50
N ARG A 209 12.96 -1.63 -1.10
CA ARG A 209 13.18 -0.29 -1.67
C ARG A 209 14.06 0.60 -0.79
N VAL A 210 14.48 0.15 0.39
CA VAL A 210 15.35 0.93 1.27
C VAL A 210 16.79 0.86 0.79
N VAL A 211 17.43 2.01 0.58
CA VAL A 211 18.84 2.11 0.13
C VAL A 211 19.82 1.73 1.25
N ASN A 212 19.51 2.16 2.47
CA ASN A 212 20.35 2.08 3.67
C ASN A 212 19.62 1.37 4.83
N PRO A 213 19.23 0.08 4.67
CA PRO A 213 18.60 -0.67 5.76
C PRO A 213 19.56 -0.86 6.94
N ASP A 214 20.88 -0.77 6.69
CA ASP A 214 21.97 -0.95 7.67
C ASP A 214 21.89 -0.05 8.90
N ILE A 215 21.25 1.12 8.77
CA ILE A 215 21.11 2.02 9.90
C ILE A 215 19.89 1.71 10.79
N LEU A 216 18.94 0.85 10.37
CA LEU A 216 17.64 0.66 11.03
C LEU A 216 17.79 0.22 12.49
N SER A 217 18.37 -0.96 12.74
CA SER A 217 18.59 -1.49 14.09
C SER A 217 19.57 -0.64 14.90
N SER A 218 20.39 0.19 14.24
CA SER A 218 21.32 1.12 14.89
C SER A 218 20.65 2.42 15.37
N CYS A 219 19.64 2.94 14.66
CA CYS A 219 19.07 4.27 14.86
C CYS A 219 17.66 4.27 15.48
N TRP A 220 16.87 3.19 15.34
CA TRP A 220 15.53 3.06 15.92
C TRP A 220 15.46 2.00 17.04
N VAL A 221 14.42 2.08 17.88
CA VAL A 221 13.90 0.96 18.67
C VAL A 221 12.71 0.39 17.91
N VAL A 222 12.73 -0.90 17.62
CA VAL A 222 11.63 -1.57 16.91
C VAL A 222 10.65 -2.13 17.95
N GLU A 223 9.37 -1.76 17.84
CA GLU A 223 8.31 -2.18 18.77
C GLU A 223 7.09 -2.68 17.99
N SER A 224 6.81 -3.98 18.06
CA SER A 224 5.68 -4.63 17.40
C SER A 224 4.52 -4.99 18.35
N ASN A 225 4.69 -4.83 19.67
CA ASN A 225 3.69 -5.21 20.66
C ASN A 225 2.60 -4.14 20.80
N ALA A 226 1.35 -4.54 20.61
CA ALA A 226 0.16 -3.77 20.97
C ALA A 226 -0.43 -4.30 22.29
N SER A 227 -1.02 -3.43 23.11
CA SER A 227 -1.83 -3.82 24.27
C SER A 227 -3.33 -3.74 23.98
N ILE A 228 -3.72 -2.77 23.14
CA ILE A 228 -5.04 -2.65 22.51
C ILE A 228 -4.75 -2.60 21.00
N THR A 229 -5.35 -3.49 20.21
CA THR A 229 -5.12 -3.55 18.76
C THR A 229 -6.16 -2.76 17.96
N TYR A 230 -7.37 -2.64 18.51
CA TYR A 230 -8.55 -2.15 17.80
C TYR A 230 -9.28 -1.09 18.63
N LEU A 231 -9.61 0.05 18.01
CA LEU A 231 -10.39 1.13 18.63
C LEU A 231 -11.70 1.33 17.87
N ILE A 232 -12.81 1.40 18.59
CA ILE A 232 -14.12 1.83 18.07
C ILE A 232 -14.41 3.24 18.59
N ILE A 233 -14.70 4.16 17.68
CA ILE A 233 -15.20 5.50 17.98
C ILE A 233 -16.64 5.57 17.48
N THR A 234 -17.57 5.82 18.39
CA THR A 234 -19.01 5.72 18.12
C THR A 234 -19.81 6.76 18.90
N ARG A 235 -21.14 6.63 18.96
CA ARG A 235 -22.05 7.49 19.72
C ARG A 235 -22.65 6.76 20.91
N GLU A 236 -23.11 7.52 21.91
CA GLU A 236 -23.74 6.95 23.11
C GLU A 236 -24.99 6.08 22.77
N ILE A 237 -25.57 6.22 21.56
CA ILE A 237 -26.75 5.48 21.06
C ILE A 237 -26.46 4.12 20.37
N PHE A 238 -25.19 3.73 20.15
CA PHE A 238 -24.85 2.49 19.41
C PHE A 238 -24.08 1.45 20.26
N LEU A 239 -24.01 1.68 21.58
CA LEU A 239 -23.13 0.92 22.47
C LEU A 239 -23.61 -0.50 22.77
N ASP A 240 -24.93 -0.74 22.79
CA ASP A 240 -25.49 -2.07 23.06
C ASP A 240 -25.47 -2.95 21.79
N GLU A 241 -25.64 -2.33 20.61
CA GLU A 241 -25.64 -2.92 19.26
C GLU A 241 -24.24 -3.43 18.86
N LEU A 242 -23.20 -2.77 19.34
CA LEU A 242 -21.80 -3.11 19.09
C LEU A 242 -21.30 -4.33 19.89
N GLN A 243 -21.95 -4.72 20.98
CA GLN A 243 -21.46 -5.79 21.86
C GLN A 243 -21.19 -7.13 21.14
N PRO A 244 -22.04 -7.62 20.20
CA PRO A 244 -21.74 -8.84 19.45
C PRO A 244 -20.53 -8.71 18.50
N PHE A 245 -20.21 -7.51 18.04
CA PHE A 245 -19.03 -7.23 17.22
C PHE A 245 -17.75 -7.23 18.07
N VAL A 246 -17.82 -6.71 19.29
CA VAL A 246 -16.71 -6.78 20.27
C VAL A 246 -16.40 -8.23 20.61
N GLU A 247 -17.43 -9.04 20.89
CA GLU A 247 -17.28 -10.49 21.14
C GLU A 247 -16.66 -11.22 19.93
N LEU A 248 -17.09 -10.90 18.71
CA LEU A 248 -16.49 -11.42 17.47
C LEU A 248 -14.98 -11.06 17.38
N LYS A 249 -14.60 -9.83 17.73
CA LYS A 249 -13.21 -9.35 17.69
C LYS A 249 -12.32 -10.04 18.72
N GLU A 250 -12.77 -10.15 19.96
CA GLU A 250 -11.99 -10.76 21.03
C GLU A 250 -11.90 -12.30 20.88
N ASP A 251 -13.02 -12.99 20.67
CA ASP A 251 -13.04 -14.47 20.65
C ASP A 251 -12.56 -15.08 19.32
N LEU A 252 -12.96 -14.55 18.16
CA LEU A 252 -12.59 -15.14 16.86
C LEU A 252 -11.30 -14.57 16.28
N HIS A 253 -11.04 -13.29 16.51
CA HIS A 253 -9.91 -12.60 15.92
C HIS A 253 -8.72 -12.44 16.88
N HIS A 254 -8.96 -12.47 18.19
CA HIS A 254 -7.98 -12.20 19.25
C HIS A 254 -7.43 -10.77 19.19
N GLU A 255 -8.25 -9.85 18.70
CA GLU A 255 -8.00 -8.41 18.66
C GLU A 255 -8.54 -7.81 19.96
N SER A 256 -7.69 -7.12 20.75
CA SER A 256 -8.12 -6.44 21.98
C SER A 256 -8.78 -5.10 21.64
N VAL A 257 -10.02 -4.93 22.07
CA VAL A 257 -10.88 -3.81 21.66
C VAL A 257 -10.98 -2.73 22.75
N ALA A 258 -10.86 -1.47 22.35
CA ALA A 258 -11.35 -0.32 23.10
C ALA A 258 -12.56 0.30 22.41
N ILE A 259 -13.47 0.88 23.19
CA ILE A 259 -14.61 1.65 22.70
C ILE A 259 -14.61 3.00 23.41
N THR A 260 -14.85 4.07 22.66
CA THR A 260 -15.08 5.42 23.18
C THR A 260 -16.23 6.08 22.43
N THR A 261 -16.81 7.14 22.99
CA THR A 261 -17.84 7.92 22.30
C THR A 261 -17.35 9.30 21.90
N VAL A 262 -17.88 9.83 20.79
CA VAL A 262 -17.62 11.20 20.33
C VAL A 262 -17.99 12.20 21.44
N GLU A 263 -19.08 11.96 22.17
CA GLU A 263 -19.45 12.77 23.32
C GLU A 263 -18.44 12.68 24.48
N TRP A 264 -17.74 11.57 24.67
CA TRP A 264 -16.63 11.51 25.63
C TRP A 264 -15.42 12.30 25.12
N ILE A 265 -15.02 12.10 23.87
CA ILE A 265 -13.90 12.81 23.22
C ILE A 265 -14.12 14.32 23.27
N ALA A 266 -15.30 14.80 22.85
CA ALA A 266 -15.65 16.21 22.79
C ALA A 266 -15.52 16.94 24.13
N ARG A 267 -15.79 16.23 25.24
CA ARG A 267 -15.75 16.73 26.63
C ARG A 267 -14.35 16.68 27.26
N HIS A 268 -13.47 15.74 26.85
CA HIS A 268 -12.21 15.44 27.55
C HIS A 268 -10.93 15.72 26.74
N CYS A 269 -10.99 15.65 25.42
CA CYS A 269 -9.82 15.78 24.53
C CYS A 269 -9.64 17.22 24.06
N SER A 270 -8.39 17.61 23.78
CA SER A 270 -8.01 18.91 23.21
C SER A 270 -7.91 18.89 21.69
N GLY A 271 -8.30 20.00 21.05
CA GLY A 271 -8.25 20.23 19.60
C GLY A 271 -8.93 21.57 19.28
N ARG A 272 -8.69 22.12 18.09
CA ARG A 272 -9.32 23.34 17.54
C ARG A 272 -10.81 23.14 17.27
N ASP A 273 -11.18 21.94 16.85
CA ASP A 273 -12.52 21.47 16.48
C ASP A 273 -12.72 20.00 16.92
N LEU A 274 -13.80 19.35 16.49
CA LEU A 274 -14.13 17.98 16.88
C LEU A 274 -13.29 16.91 16.15
N PRO A 275 -13.05 16.95 14.82
CA PRO A 275 -12.16 16.00 14.16
C PRO A 275 -10.73 16.05 14.70
N GLU A 276 -10.18 17.23 15.03
CA GLU A 276 -8.84 17.29 15.63
C GLU A 276 -8.81 16.65 17.03
N LYS A 277 -9.88 16.76 17.83
CA LYS A 277 -9.98 16.03 19.11
C LYS A 277 -10.03 14.52 18.90
N ILE A 278 -10.74 14.05 17.87
CA ILE A 278 -10.81 12.63 17.51
C ILE A 278 -9.42 12.13 17.06
N ARG A 279 -8.76 12.83 16.14
CA ARG A 279 -7.39 12.51 15.69
C ARG A 279 -6.38 12.52 16.83
N ASN A 280 -6.46 13.49 17.74
CA ASN A 280 -5.60 13.54 18.93
C ASN A 280 -5.84 12.35 19.87
N TYR A 281 -7.10 11.95 20.11
CA TYR A 281 -7.39 10.75 20.92
C TYR A 281 -6.89 9.46 20.26
N ILE A 282 -6.98 9.34 18.94
CA ILE A 282 -6.40 8.22 18.18
C ILE A 282 -4.88 8.20 18.35
N ARG A 283 -4.20 9.36 18.29
CA ARG A 283 -2.75 9.44 18.56
C ARG A 283 -2.39 9.07 19.99
N ASP A 284 -3.14 9.54 20.99
CA ASP A 284 -2.92 9.15 22.39
C ASP A 284 -3.04 7.63 22.56
N MET A 285 -4.04 6.99 21.94
CA MET A 285 -4.20 5.53 21.92
C MET A 285 -3.09 4.80 21.14
N TYR A 286 -2.59 5.38 20.05
CA TYR A 286 -1.46 4.84 19.28
C TYR A 286 -0.14 4.94 20.06
N GLU A 287 0.11 6.04 20.76
CA GLU A 287 1.29 6.26 21.59
C GLU A 287 1.29 5.39 22.86
N GLU A 288 0.19 5.34 23.61
CA GLU A 288 0.10 4.61 24.89
C GLU A 288 -0.17 3.10 24.73
N HIS A 289 -0.96 2.69 23.72
CA HIS A 289 -1.41 1.30 23.58
C HIS A 289 -0.94 0.58 22.32
N GLY A 290 -0.51 1.30 21.28
CA GLY A 290 -0.04 0.73 20.02
C GLY A 290 -1.16 0.16 19.15
N ILE A 291 -2.32 0.82 19.06
CA ILE A 291 -3.43 0.40 18.19
C ILE A 291 -3.02 0.31 16.71
N TRP A 292 -3.68 -0.57 15.96
CA TRP A 292 -3.49 -0.75 14.51
C TRP A 292 -4.74 -0.36 13.72
N TYR A 293 -5.92 -0.49 14.30
CA TYR A 293 -7.20 -0.35 13.61
C TYR A 293 -8.12 0.65 14.32
N VAL A 294 -8.82 1.48 13.54
CA VAL A 294 -9.85 2.40 14.03
C VAL A 294 -11.13 2.22 13.21
N LEU A 295 -12.22 1.86 13.89
CA LEU A 295 -13.57 1.84 13.31
C LEU A 295 -14.33 3.09 13.74
N LEU A 296 -14.78 3.87 12.76
CA LEU A 296 -15.74 4.95 12.95
C LEU A 296 -17.14 4.36 12.76
N PHE A 297 -17.92 4.28 13.83
CA PHE A 297 -19.25 3.63 13.82
C PHE A 297 -20.35 4.67 14.05
N GLY A 298 -20.94 5.10 12.94
CA GLY A 298 -21.76 6.30 12.79
C GLY A 298 -21.39 7.02 11.49
N ASP A 299 -22.38 7.65 10.85
CA ASP A 299 -22.15 8.42 9.61
C ASP A 299 -21.70 9.88 9.87
N VAL A 300 -21.59 10.74 8.85
CA VAL A 300 -21.22 12.16 8.97
C VAL A 300 -22.41 13.09 8.73
N ASP A 301 -22.39 14.29 9.33
CA ASP A 301 -23.28 15.37 8.89
C ASP A 301 -22.55 16.24 7.85
N PRO A 302 -23.01 16.32 6.58
CA PRO A 302 -22.34 17.12 5.56
C PRO A 302 -22.40 18.64 5.82
N THR A 303 -23.22 19.10 6.77
CA THR A 303 -23.23 20.50 7.20
C THR A 303 -22.06 20.85 8.12
N ASP A 304 -21.26 19.88 8.60
CA ASP A 304 -20.04 20.07 9.42
C ASP A 304 -19.12 21.20 8.90
N ILE A 305 -18.91 21.23 7.59
CA ILE A 305 -18.07 22.24 6.91
C ILE A 305 -18.64 23.67 6.98
N ILE A 306 -19.96 23.80 7.17
CA ILE A 306 -20.71 25.07 7.27
C ILE A 306 -20.94 25.45 8.75
N THR A 307 -21.22 24.48 9.63
CA THR A 307 -21.44 24.69 11.07
C THR A 307 -20.13 24.85 11.85
N HIS A 308 -19.01 24.39 11.28
CA HIS A 308 -17.70 24.24 11.92
C HIS A 308 -17.66 23.11 12.96
N TYR A 309 -18.23 21.95 12.61
CA TYR A 309 -18.29 20.74 13.44
C TYR A 309 -19.05 20.95 14.76
N GLU A 310 -20.23 21.58 14.68
CA GLU A 310 -21.21 21.58 15.77
C GLU A 310 -21.96 20.25 15.81
N LEU A 311 -21.54 19.36 16.72
CA LEU A 311 -22.15 18.05 17.01
C LEU A 311 -23.67 18.16 17.31
N ASP A 312 -24.51 18.05 16.29
CA ASP A 312 -25.96 18.31 16.37
C ASP A 312 -26.84 17.11 16.02
N GLN A 313 -26.28 16.07 15.38
CA GLN A 313 -26.94 14.78 15.21
C GLN A 313 -26.60 13.82 16.36
N GLU A 314 -27.48 12.84 16.62
CA GLU A 314 -27.26 11.83 17.67
C GLU A 314 -26.39 10.64 17.18
N TRP A 315 -26.23 10.48 15.85
CA TRP A 315 -25.51 9.38 15.18
C TRP A 315 -24.15 9.77 14.56
N GLU A 316 -23.89 11.07 14.39
CA GLU A 316 -22.74 11.65 13.66
C GLU A 316 -21.38 11.36 14.30
N VAL A 317 -20.47 10.74 13.56
CA VAL A 317 -19.03 10.62 13.85
C VAL A 317 -18.28 11.39 12.76
N PRO A 318 -17.87 12.65 12.98
CA PRO A 318 -17.32 13.53 11.94
C PRO A 318 -16.20 12.92 11.10
N THR A 319 -16.11 13.35 9.84
CA THR A 319 -14.91 13.19 9.00
C THR A 319 -14.06 14.48 9.04
N ARG A 320 -12.99 14.55 8.24
CA ARG A 320 -12.31 15.83 7.95
C ARG A 320 -12.54 16.21 6.50
N TYR A 321 -13.07 17.39 6.26
CA TYR A 321 -13.00 18.04 4.95
C TYR A 321 -11.60 18.64 4.73
N VAL A 322 -10.94 18.23 3.64
CA VAL A 322 -9.65 18.79 3.16
C VAL A 322 -9.83 19.54 1.86
N TYR A 323 -9.00 20.56 1.64
CA TYR A 323 -9.05 21.41 0.44
C TYR A 323 -8.27 20.78 -0.71
N ASN A 324 -8.99 20.52 -1.80
CA ASN A 324 -8.47 19.85 -2.99
C ASN A 324 -9.31 20.19 -4.22
N PRO A 325 -9.10 21.39 -4.83
CA PRO A 325 -9.87 21.88 -5.97
C PRO A 325 -9.40 21.24 -7.30
N ASP A 326 -10.15 20.29 -7.84
CA ASP A 326 -9.78 19.49 -9.02
C ASP A 326 -10.56 19.86 -10.29
N MET A 327 -10.42 21.11 -10.76
CA MET A 327 -11.09 21.54 -11.99
C MET A 327 -10.62 20.73 -13.23
N GLU A 328 -11.55 20.08 -13.94
CA GLU A 328 -11.37 19.52 -15.28
C GLU A 328 -11.43 20.65 -16.35
N TYR A 329 -10.90 20.41 -17.55
CA TYR A 329 -10.98 21.36 -18.67
C TYR A 329 -11.76 20.72 -19.82
N ASP A 330 -12.77 21.44 -20.31
CA ASP A 330 -13.68 20.96 -21.34
C ASP A 330 -13.30 21.55 -22.71
N GLU A 331 -12.74 20.71 -23.59
CA GLU A 331 -12.32 21.09 -24.94
C GLU A 331 -13.50 21.48 -25.86
N ASP A 332 -14.72 21.01 -25.59
CA ASP A 332 -15.93 21.35 -26.37
C ASP A 332 -16.48 22.75 -26.05
N THR A 333 -16.27 23.26 -24.82
CA THR A 333 -16.85 24.51 -24.34
C THR A 333 -15.85 25.62 -24.02
N ASP A 334 -14.54 25.35 -24.06
CA ASP A 334 -13.46 26.31 -23.70
C ASP A 334 -13.62 26.83 -22.26
N THR A 335 -13.94 25.92 -21.33
CA THR A 335 -14.18 26.24 -19.91
C THR A 335 -13.58 25.20 -18.97
N TRP A 336 -13.13 25.68 -17.80
CA TRP A 336 -12.83 24.81 -16.67
C TRP A 336 -14.12 24.52 -15.90
N MET A 337 -14.31 23.26 -15.52
CA MET A 337 -15.47 22.77 -14.78
C MET A 337 -15.03 21.95 -13.57
N ASP A 338 -15.73 22.12 -12.46
CA ASP A 338 -15.62 21.27 -11.28
C ASP A 338 -16.40 19.96 -11.55
N PRO A 339 -15.77 18.78 -11.52
CA PRO A 339 -16.44 17.49 -11.75
C PRO A 339 -17.43 17.10 -10.65
N ASP A 340 -17.27 17.64 -9.44
CA ASP A 340 -18.14 17.40 -8.28
C ASP A 340 -19.30 18.42 -8.22
N ALA A 341 -19.23 19.54 -8.94
CA ALA A 341 -20.33 20.51 -9.02
C ALA A 341 -21.73 19.91 -9.29
N PRO A 342 -21.91 18.83 -10.08
CA PRO A 342 -23.21 18.19 -10.28
C PRO A 342 -23.81 17.50 -9.05
N ILE A 343 -23.01 17.13 -8.04
CA ILE A 343 -23.47 16.41 -6.83
C ILE A 343 -23.69 17.32 -5.61
N LEU A 344 -23.27 18.59 -5.66
CA LEU A 344 -23.28 19.46 -4.47
C LEU A 344 -24.67 19.70 -3.89
N ASP A 345 -25.72 19.75 -4.72
CA ASP A 345 -27.11 19.89 -4.28
C ASP A 345 -27.65 18.62 -3.58
N ASP A 346 -27.08 17.44 -3.84
CA ASP A 346 -27.40 16.18 -3.15
C ASP A 346 -26.55 16.00 -1.87
N ALA A 347 -25.28 16.41 -1.89
CA ALA A 347 -24.39 16.37 -0.73
C ALA A 347 -24.76 17.41 0.34
N PHE A 348 -24.95 18.67 -0.05
CA PHE A 348 -25.11 19.80 0.87
C PHE A 348 -26.52 20.45 0.83
N GLY A 349 -27.41 19.93 -0.01
CA GLY A 349 -28.79 20.40 -0.16
C GLY A 349 -28.98 21.52 -1.21
N PRO A 350 -30.22 21.79 -1.66
CA PRO A 350 -30.47 22.57 -2.88
C PRO A 350 -29.98 24.03 -2.86
N GLY A 351 -29.23 24.41 -3.88
CA GLY A 351 -28.57 25.71 -3.97
C GLY A 351 -27.21 25.74 -3.27
N ALA A 352 -26.52 24.59 -3.19
CA ALA A 352 -25.22 24.44 -2.56
C ALA A 352 -24.19 25.41 -3.17
N PRO A 353 -23.44 26.17 -2.34
CA PRO A 353 -22.37 27.02 -2.84
C PRO A 353 -21.28 26.21 -3.58
N LEU A 354 -21.00 26.56 -4.83
CA LEU A 354 -19.98 25.92 -5.67
C LEU A 354 -18.57 25.84 -5.04
N TRP A 355 -18.27 26.63 -4.00
CA TRP A 355 -16.99 26.53 -3.32
C TRP A 355 -16.83 25.23 -2.51
N LEU A 356 -17.93 24.52 -2.21
CA LEU A 356 -17.92 23.24 -1.48
C LEU A 356 -17.32 22.08 -2.30
N GLY A 357 -17.36 22.13 -3.64
CA GLY A 357 -16.71 21.11 -4.49
C GLY A 357 -15.18 21.09 -4.38
N ASN A 358 -14.58 22.21 -3.95
CA ASN A 358 -13.16 22.26 -3.62
C ASN A 358 -12.80 21.47 -2.35
N PHE A 359 -13.77 20.88 -1.62
CA PHE A 359 -13.54 20.16 -0.38
C PHE A 359 -13.92 18.67 -0.52
N THR A 360 -12.97 17.82 -0.13
CA THR A 360 -13.12 16.36 -0.15
C THR A 360 -13.19 15.85 1.29
N PRO A 361 -14.24 15.10 1.70
CA PRO A 361 -14.26 14.42 2.98
C PRO A 361 -13.25 13.27 2.96
N THR A 362 -12.44 13.12 4.00
CA THR A 362 -11.49 12.02 4.09
C THR A 362 -11.24 11.57 5.53
N ASP A 363 -11.40 10.28 5.77
CA ASP A 363 -11.01 9.64 7.02
C ASP A 363 -9.50 9.26 7.04
N LEU A 364 -8.76 9.53 5.95
CA LEU A 364 -7.29 9.44 5.91
C LEU A 364 -6.64 10.39 6.95
N TYR A 365 -7.31 11.51 7.27
CA TYR A 365 -6.92 12.41 8.36
C TYR A 365 -6.86 11.71 9.73
N TYR A 366 -7.61 10.63 9.93
CA TYR A 366 -7.56 9.81 11.15
C TYR A 366 -6.57 8.64 11.05
N ALA A 367 -6.09 8.32 9.86
CA ALA A 367 -5.12 7.25 9.60
C ALA A 367 -3.69 7.73 9.84
N CYS A 368 -3.33 8.88 9.26
CA CYS A 368 -2.03 9.52 9.45
C CYS A 368 -2.07 10.38 10.74
N LEU A 369 -1.11 10.25 11.65
CA LEU A 369 -1.17 10.92 12.97
C LEU A 369 -0.06 11.95 13.20
N ASP A 370 0.92 12.00 12.29
CA ASP A 370 1.96 13.03 12.24
C ASP A 370 1.47 14.35 11.59
N GLY A 371 2.11 15.46 11.96
CA GLY A 371 1.70 16.82 11.55
C GLY A 371 0.33 17.24 12.10
N ASN A 372 -0.25 18.30 11.52
CA ASN A 372 -1.57 18.83 11.92
C ASN A 372 -2.53 19.04 10.73
N TRP A 373 -2.00 19.04 9.49
CA TRP A 373 -2.69 19.32 8.22
C TRP A 373 -3.36 20.71 8.16
N ASP A 374 -2.82 21.70 8.87
CA ASP A 374 -3.26 23.12 8.90
C ASP A 374 -2.09 23.88 9.56
N ASP A 375 -1.00 24.02 8.78
CA ASP A 375 0.35 24.36 9.24
C ASP A 375 0.52 25.88 9.45
N ASP A 376 -0.24 26.70 8.72
CA ASP A 376 -0.30 28.15 8.93
C ASP A 376 -1.35 28.60 9.97
N GLY A 377 -2.39 27.78 10.20
CA GLY A 377 -3.44 27.99 11.20
C GLY A 377 -4.70 28.71 10.69
N ASP A 378 -4.91 28.84 9.38
CA ASP A 378 -6.10 29.47 8.80
C ASP A 378 -7.38 28.61 8.85
N ARG A 379 -7.23 27.28 9.05
CA ARG A 379 -8.27 26.23 9.10
C ARG A 379 -8.75 25.65 7.77
N ILE A 380 -8.05 25.91 6.67
CA ILE A 380 -8.21 25.17 5.41
C ILE A 380 -7.23 23.98 5.48
N PHE A 381 -7.75 22.75 5.57
CA PHE A 381 -6.92 21.60 5.90
C PHE A 381 -6.34 20.89 4.67
N GLY A 382 -5.07 20.48 4.75
CA GLY A 382 -4.43 19.56 3.78
C GLY A 382 -3.93 20.23 2.51
N GLU A 383 -3.53 21.50 2.58
CA GLU A 383 -3.14 22.28 1.42
C GLU A 383 -1.76 21.90 0.83
N ILE A 384 -1.58 22.20 -0.46
CA ILE A 384 -0.26 22.29 -1.09
C ILE A 384 0.45 23.61 -0.71
N GLU A 385 1.79 23.59 -0.88
CA GLU A 385 2.71 24.74 -0.74
C GLU A 385 2.27 26.03 -1.47
N PHE A 386 1.41 25.93 -2.49
CA PHE A 386 0.91 27.10 -3.22
C PHE A 386 -0.22 27.85 -2.49
N TYR A 387 -1.06 27.13 -1.74
CA TYR A 387 -2.20 27.74 -1.04
C TYR A 387 -1.79 28.12 0.41
N SER A 388 -1.14 27.19 1.13
CA SER A 388 -0.70 27.41 2.52
C SER A 388 0.30 28.55 2.64
N ASP A 389 0.03 29.55 3.48
CA ASP A 389 0.87 30.73 3.69
C ASP A 389 2.18 30.37 4.44
N ALA A 390 2.21 29.19 5.08
CA ALA A 390 3.42 28.55 5.61
C ALA A 390 4.35 27.99 4.51
N ARG A 391 3.85 27.83 3.28
CA ARG A 391 4.55 27.31 2.09
C ARG A 391 5.09 25.91 2.32
N VAL A 392 4.18 25.03 2.68
CA VAL A 392 4.45 23.63 2.98
C VAL A 392 3.45 22.74 2.28
N GLU A 393 3.83 21.49 2.03
CA GLU A 393 2.83 20.43 1.94
C GLU A 393 2.36 20.14 3.37
N GLU A 394 1.06 20.27 3.63
CA GLU A 394 0.48 20.05 4.96
C GLU A 394 0.05 18.59 5.17
N VAL A 395 -0.16 17.88 4.06
CA VAL A 395 -0.62 16.48 4.05
C VAL A 395 0.51 15.55 4.44
N ASP A 396 0.22 14.67 5.39
CA ASP A 396 0.95 13.44 5.58
C ASP A 396 0.24 12.30 4.86
N TRP A 397 0.95 11.59 3.96
CA TRP A 397 0.42 10.46 3.21
C TRP A 397 0.56 9.13 3.95
N ALA A 398 1.17 9.11 5.15
CA ALA A 398 1.58 7.89 5.82
C ALA A 398 0.65 7.45 6.98
N PRO A 399 -0.04 6.30 6.89
CA PRO A 399 -0.95 5.84 7.93
C PRO A 399 -0.20 5.27 9.15
N ASP A 400 -0.48 5.82 10.33
CA ASP A 400 -0.10 5.26 11.63
C ASP A 400 -1.15 4.28 12.17
N VAL A 401 -2.38 4.34 11.69
CA VAL A 401 -3.47 3.38 11.93
C VAL A 401 -4.31 3.17 10.68
N TYR A 402 -5.01 2.04 10.61
CA TYR A 402 -5.89 1.71 9.49
C TYR A 402 -7.36 1.98 9.86
N VAL A 403 -7.95 2.96 9.18
CA VAL A 403 -9.31 3.45 9.45
C VAL A 403 -10.32 2.80 8.51
N GLY A 404 -11.53 2.51 9.01
CA GLY A 404 -12.71 2.20 8.21
C GLY A 404 -13.97 2.75 8.88
N ARG A 405 -15.03 2.99 8.10
CA ARG A 405 -16.29 3.58 8.56
C ARG A 405 -17.46 2.63 8.37
N ILE A 406 -18.33 2.50 9.37
CA ILE A 406 -19.66 1.91 9.22
C ILE A 406 -20.69 3.04 9.43
N PRO A 407 -21.24 3.62 8.34
CA PRO A 407 -22.02 4.86 8.36
C PRO A 407 -23.48 4.63 8.75
N VAL A 408 -23.73 4.26 10.01
CA VAL A 408 -25.08 4.04 10.55
C VAL A 408 -25.72 5.33 11.07
N LYS A 409 -27.03 5.46 10.89
CA LYS A 409 -27.85 6.60 11.35
C LYS A 409 -28.89 6.17 12.41
N THR A 410 -29.10 4.86 12.62
CA THR A 410 -30.12 4.27 13.51
C THR A 410 -29.69 2.94 14.17
N GLU A 411 -30.30 2.60 15.32
CA GLU A 411 -30.09 1.35 16.08
C GLU A 411 -30.42 0.09 15.22
N ASP A 412 -31.43 0.18 14.33
CA ASP A 412 -31.81 -0.90 13.42
C ASP A 412 -30.70 -1.18 12.38
N GLU A 413 -30.18 -0.14 11.71
CA GLU A 413 -29.07 -0.29 10.74
C GLU A 413 -27.80 -0.85 11.41
N ALA A 414 -27.50 -0.38 12.63
CA ALA A 414 -26.40 -0.87 13.46
C ALA A 414 -26.57 -2.36 13.78
N THR A 415 -27.78 -2.77 14.18
CA THR A 415 -28.11 -4.18 14.43
C THR A 415 -27.93 -5.04 13.18
N ASP A 416 -28.46 -4.60 12.03
CA ASP A 416 -28.42 -5.39 10.79
C ASP A 416 -27.00 -5.52 10.22
N VAL A 417 -26.19 -4.45 10.21
CA VAL A 417 -24.80 -4.53 9.71
C VAL A 417 -23.92 -5.39 10.61
N ILE A 418 -24.03 -5.28 11.95
CA ILE A 418 -23.30 -6.15 12.87
C ILE A 418 -23.78 -7.60 12.76
N GLN A 419 -25.09 -7.84 12.65
CA GLN A 419 -25.63 -9.18 12.44
C GLN A 419 -25.17 -9.78 11.10
N LYS A 420 -25.03 -8.98 10.03
CA LYS A 420 -24.46 -9.40 8.75
C LYS A 420 -22.97 -9.77 8.87
N LEU A 421 -22.16 -8.96 9.54
CA LEU A 421 -20.73 -9.25 9.78
C LEU A 421 -20.54 -10.52 10.61
N CYS A 422 -21.27 -10.68 11.72
CA CYS A 422 -21.25 -11.92 12.52
C CYS A 422 -21.71 -13.14 11.70
N ASN A 423 -22.71 -12.98 10.83
CA ASN A 423 -23.17 -14.05 9.94
C ASN A 423 -22.18 -14.35 8.80
N TYR A 424 -21.38 -13.39 8.33
CA TYR A 424 -20.34 -13.61 7.32
C TYR A 424 -19.33 -14.65 7.81
N PHE A 425 -18.84 -14.50 9.04
CA PHE A 425 -17.95 -15.44 9.71
C PHE A 425 -18.66 -16.73 10.14
N GLY A 426 -19.87 -16.60 10.68
CA GLY A 426 -20.64 -17.71 11.25
C GLY A 426 -20.04 -18.24 12.55
N ALA A 427 -20.71 -19.24 13.14
CA ALA A 427 -20.54 -19.65 14.56
C ALA A 427 -19.12 -20.04 15.05
N MET A 428 -18.12 -20.17 14.17
CA MET A 428 -16.70 -20.37 14.50
C MET A 428 -15.77 -19.76 13.42
N GLY A 429 -16.21 -18.74 12.67
CA GLY A 429 -15.42 -18.12 11.58
C GLY A 429 -15.20 -18.96 10.31
N GLY A 430 -15.83 -20.14 10.23
CA GLY A 430 -15.60 -21.11 9.15
C GLY A 430 -16.35 -20.83 7.84
N ARG A 431 -17.34 -19.92 7.80
CA ARG A 431 -18.22 -19.75 6.62
C ARG A 431 -17.50 -19.17 5.37
N PRO A 432 -16.67 -18.11 5.44
CA PRO A 432 -15.96 -17.61 4.26
C PRO A 432 -14.86 -18.58 3.81
N ARG A 433 -14.28 -19.29 4.78
CA ARG A 433 -13.22 -20.27 4.59
C ARG A 433 -13.69 -21.51 3.83
N ALA A 434 -14.85 -22.09 4.21
CA ALA A 434 -15.43 -23.28 3.59
C ALA A 434 -16.22 -23.02 2.28
N ARG A 435 -16.18 -21.79 1.78
CA ARG A 435 -16.74 -21.35 0.50
C ARG A 435 -15.67 -21.36 -0.58
N HIS A 436 -16.03 -21.77 -1.79
CA HIS A 436 -15.14 -21.70 -2.96
C HIS A 436 -14.82 -20.25 -3.29
N LYS A 437 -13.54 -19.92 -3.48
CA LYS A 437 -13.10 -18.54 -3.73
C LYS A 437 -13.24 -18.21 -5.23
N TYR A 438 -14.21 -17.36 -5.56
CA TYR A 438 -14.34 -16.73 -6.87
C TYR A 438 -14.11 -15.22 -6.79
N PHE A 439 -13.44 -14.67 -7.80
CA PHE A 439 -13.20 -13.24 -7.99
C PHE A 439 -13.93 -12.72 -9.23
N LEU A 440 -14.95 -11.88 -9.04
CA LEU A 440 -15.68 -11.26 -10.14
C LEU A 440 -14.98 -9.96 -10.59
N LEU A 441 -14.54 -9.92 -11.84
CA LEU A 441 -13.83 -8.79 -12.46
C LEU A 441 -14.74 -8.08 -13.46
N LEU A 442 -15.05 -6.81 -13.18
CA LEU A 442 -15.96 -5.98 -13.97
C LEU A 442 -15.17 -4.80 -14.57
N GLY A 443 -15.13 -4.71 -15.91
CA GLY A 443 -14.39 -3.66 -16.63
C GLY A 443 -15.25 -2.99 -17.71
N ALA A 444 -15.51 -1.68 -17.54
CA ALA A 444 -16.22 -0.87 -18.52
C ALA A 444 -15.25 -0.19 -19.53
N ILE A 445 -15.81 0.35 -20.61
CA ILE A 445 -15.10 1.31 -21.44
C ILE A 445 -15.13 2.67 -20.71
N MET A 446 -13.99 3.35 -20.63
CA MET A 446 -13.84 4.63 -19.91
C MET A 446 -13.82 5.83 -20.85
N ASP A 447 -13.23 5.67 -22.04
CA ASP A 447 -13.24 6.65 -23.14
C ASP A 447 -12.95 5.94 -24.48
N GLU A 448 -12.78 6.69 -25.58
CA GLU A 448 -12.52 6.12 -26.91
C GLU A 448 -11.13 5.46 -27.12
N TYR A 449 -10.21 5.65 -26.17
CA TYR A 449 -8.85 5.09 -26.11
C TYR A 449 -8.65 4.11 -24.94
N THR A 450 -9.49 4.20 -23.88
CA THR A 450 -9.28 3.53 -22.58
C THR A 450 -10.36 2.48 -22.30
N ASP A 451 -9.94 1.22 -22.26
CA ASP A 451 -10.76 0.08 -21.85
C ASP A 451 -10.27 -0.42 -20.47
N ALA A 452 -11.15 -0.38 -19.45
CA ALA A 452 -10.78 -0.82 -18.11
C ALA A 452 -10.54 -2.34 -18.02
N LYS A 453 -10.94 -3.11 -19.04
CA LYS A 453 -10.54 -4.50 -19.21
C LYS A 453 -9.02 -4.68 -19.09
N ASP A 454 -8.22 -3.81 -19.69
CA ASP A 454 -6.76 -3.96 -19.68
C ASP A 454 -6.22 -3.96 -18.23
N VAL A 455 -6.81 -3.17 -17.34
CA VAL A 455 -6.51 -3.15 -15.90
C VAL A 455 -6.95 -4.47 -15.23
N LYS A 456 -8.15 -4.98 -15.56
CA LYS A 456 -8.64 -6.25 -15.00
C LYS A 456 -7.87 -7.49 -15.47
N GLU A 457 -7.32 -7.50 -16.69
CA GLU A 457 -6.44 -8.57 -17.17
C GLU A 457 -5.08 -8.56 -16.43
N TYR A 458 -4.59 -7.41 -15.93
CA TYR A 458 -3.50 -7.39 -14.94
C TYR A 458 -3.94 -8.02 -13.61
N VAL A 459 -5.08 -7.60 -13.04
CA VAL A 459 -5.62 -8.11 -11.76
C VAL A 459 -5.80 -9.63 -11.75
N LYS A 460 -6.39 -10.17 -12.81
CA LYS A 460 -6.49 -11.60 -13.11
C LYS A 460 -5.13 -12.29 -13.15
N GLY A 461 -4.12 -11.64 -13.73
CA GLY A 461 -2.77 -12.17 -13.94
C GLY A 461 -2.01 -12.54 -12.67
N TYR A 462 -2.44 -12.07 -11.49
CA TYR A 462 -1.85 -12.43 -10.18
C TYR A 462 -2.88 -12.89 -9.14
N SER A 463 -4.07 -13.34 -9.55
CA SER A 463 -5.02 -14.03 -8.67
C SER A 463 -4.69 -15.53 -8.58
N GLU A 464 -4.51 -16.07 -7.38
CA GLU A 464 -4.46 -17.54 -7.16
C GLU A 464 -5.83 -18.22 -7.05
N ILE A 465 -6.92 -17.46 -7.09
CA ILE A 465 -8.31 -17.96 -7.02
C ILE A 465 -9.02 -17.81 -8.37
N ASP A 466 -10.08 -18.60 -8.58
CA ASP A 466 -10.82 -18.64 -9.85
C ASP A 466 -11.46 -17.28 -10.17
N THR A 467 -11.24 -16.76 -11.39
CA THR A 467 -11.82 -15.50 -11.88
C THR A 467 -13.12 -15.74 -12.65
N VAL A 468 -13.97 -14.71 -12.69
CA VAL A 468 -15.16 -14.60 -13.55
C VAL A 468 -15.16 -13.21 -14.16
N GLU A 469 -15.27 -13.10 -15.48
CA GLU A 469 -14.86 -11.88 -16.19
C GLU A 469 -15.97 -11.31 -17.08
N LEU A 470 -16.47 -10.11 -16.72
CA LEU A 470 -17.49 -9.40 -17.48
C LEU A 470 -16.95 -8.05 -17.96
N TYR A 471 -16.83 -7.88 -19.28
CA TYR A 471 -16.26 -6.68 -19.89
C TYR A 471 -17.24 -6.03 -20.88
N GLU A 472 -17.24 -4.69 -20.97
CA GLU A 472 -18.10 -3.95 -21.89
C GLU A 472 -17.65 -4.13 -23.36
N SER A 473 -16.33 -4.11 -23.61
CA SER A 473 -15.72 -4.46 -24.89
C SER A 473 -15.78 -5.97 -25.22
N GLY A 474 -15.94 -6.79 -24.18
CA GLY A 474 -16.10 -8.24 -24.24
C GLY A 474 -14.80 -9.05 -24.27
N GLY A 475 -14.93 -10.33 -24.61
CA GLY A 475 -13.80 -11.28 -24.60
C GLY A 475 -13.30 -11.64 -23.20
N GLY A 476 -14.16 -11.54 -22.18
CA GLY A 476 -14.10 -12.33 -20.95
C GLY A 476 -15.10 -13.49 -21.06
N ASP A 477 -15.59 -14.00 -19.92
CA ASP A 477 -16.63 -15.03 -19.86
C ASP A 477 -18.00 -14.52 -20.31
N GLY A 478 -18.29 -13.24 -20.07
CA GLY A 478 -19.56 -12.62 -20.42
C GLY A 478 -19.46 -11.12 -20.74
N PRO A 479 -20.59 -10.50 -21.13
CA PRO A 479 -20.69 -9.07 -21.37
C PRO A 479 -20.99 -8.32 -20.05
N LEU A 480 -20.39 -7.15 -19.83
CA LEU A 480 -20.74 -6.32 -18.69
C LEU A 480 -22.14 -5.70 -18.87
N LYS A 481 -23.15 -6.23 -18.16
CA LYS A 481 -24.51 -5.70 -18.10
C LYS A 481 -25.19 -6.10 -16.80
N TYR A 482 -26.21 -5.34 -16.40
CA TYR A 482 -27.04 -5.56 -15.21
C TYR A 482 -27.42 -7.01 -14.92
N ARG A 483 -28.08 -7.70 -15.87
CA ARG A 483 -28.54 -9.08 -15.68
C ARG A 483 -27.37 -10.06 -15.59
N ASP A 484 -26.42 -9.97 -16.51
CA ASP A 484 -25.24 -10.82 -16.58
C ASP A 484 -24.38 -10.70 -15.28
N VAL A 485 -24.33 -9.52 -14.65
CA VAL A 485 -23.68 -9.28 -13.34
C VAL A 485 -24.43 -9.95 -12.19
N ILE A 486 -25.75 -9.78 -12.08
CA ILE A 486 -26.55 -10.42 -11.01
C ILE A 486 -26.53 -11.95 -11.16
N ASP A 487 -26.60 -12.47 -12.40
CA ASP A 487 -26.47 -13.91 -12.65
C ASP A 487 -25.09 -14.43 -12.27
N ALA A 488 -23.99 -13.73 -12.60
CA ALA A 488 -22.65 -14.12 -12.17
C ALA A 488 -22.48 -14.11 -10.64
N ILE A 489 -23.04 -13.11 -9.95
CA ILE A 489 -23.02 -13.02 -8.48
C ILE A 489 -23.80 -14.19 -7.85
N ASN A 490 -24.97 -14.53 -8.39
CA ASN A 490 -25.81 -15.62 -7.87
C ASN A 490 -25.28 -17.03 -8.23
N GLU A 491 -24.69 -17.22 -9.40
CA GLU A 491 -24.13 -18.52 -9.82
C GLU A 491 -22.82 -18.85 -9.11
N HIS A 492 -21.89 -17.90 -9.03
CA HIS A 492 -20.56 -18.14 -8.47
C HIS A 492 -20.44 -17.81 -6.98
N ASN A 493 -21.35 -17.00 -6.40
CA ASN A 493 -21.23 -16.46 -5.05
C ASN A 493 -19.82 -15.87 -4.78
N PRO A 494 -19.36 -14.90 -5.60
CA PRO A 494 -17.99 -14.38 -5.57
C PRO A 494 -17.67 -13.73 -4.23
N ILE A 495 -16.48 -13.99 -3.69
CA ILE A 495 -16.05 -13.48 -2.39
C ILE A 495 -15.30 -12.14 -2.52
N LEU A 496 -14.71 -11.90 -3.69
CA LEU A 496 -14.16 -10.63 -4.12
C LEU A 496 -14.93 -10.14 -5.36
N ILE A 497 -15.20 -8.83 -5.43
CA ILE A 497 -15.66 -8.14 -6.64
C ILE A 497 -14.73 -6.95 -6.87
N ASN A 498 -14.30 -6.73 -8.12
CA ASN A 498 -13.49 -5.57 -8.48
C ASN A 498 -14.02 -4.90 -9.76
N CYS A 499 -14.49 -3.67 -9.61
CA CYS A 499 -15.07 -2.83 -10.65
C CYS A 499 -14.10 -1.72 -11.06
N PHE A 500 -14.03 -1.41 -12.36
CA PHE A 500 -13.46 -0.17 -12.85
C PHE A 500 -14.34 0.36 -13.98
N SER A 501 -14.99 1.49 -13.74
CA SER A 501 -16.03 2.03 -14.59
C SER A 501 -16.33 3.50 -14.27
N HIS A 502 -17.25 4.10 -15.02
CA HIS A 502 -17.96 5.29 -14.54
C HIS A 502 -18.89 4.91 -13.37
N GLY A 503 -19.24 5.90 -12.55
CA GLY A 503 -20.16 5.74 -11.43
C GLY A 503 -21.01 6.99 -11.22
N ARG A 504 -22.11 6.80 -10.47
CA ARG A 504 -22.96 7.84 -9.86
C ARG A 504 -23.15 7.48 -8.39
N ILE A 505 -23.81 8.36 -7.64
CA ILE A 505 -24.03 8.23 -6.19
C ILE A 505 -24.47 6.80 -5.80
N ASN A 506 -25.48 6.24 -6.46
CA ASN A 506 -26.07 4.92 -6.13
C ASN A 506 -25.93 3.84 -7.23
N GLU A 507 -25.15 4.06 -8.29
CA GLU A 507 -25.03 3.09 -9.40
C GLU A 507 -23.67 3.08 -10.12
N LEU A 508 -23.24 1.91 -10.56
CA LEU A 508 -22.12 1.69 -11.49
C LEU A 508 -22.65 1.62 -12.93
N VAL A 509 -22.02 2.36 -13.84
CA VAL A 509 -22.53 2.56 -15.21
C VAL A 509 -21.49 2.30 -16.29
N LEU A 510 -21.98 1.80 -17.43
CA LEU A 510 -21.21 1.63 -18.68
C LEU A 510 -20.90 2.97 -19.35
N SER A 511 -19.99 2.98 -20.34
CA SER A 511 -19.69 4.17 -21.16
C SER A 511 -20.94 4.84 -21.76
N GLY A 512 -21.92 4.03 -22.16
CA GLY A 512 -23.23 4.47 -22.65
C GLY A 512 -24.21 4.97 -21.58
N GLY A 513 -23.76 5.19 -20.35
CA GLY A 513 -24.56 5.71 -19.22
C GLY A 513 -25.66 4.77 -18.72
N SER A 514 -25.60 3.48 -19.06
CA SER A 514 -26.53 2.44 -18.62
C SER A 514 -26.02 1.72 -17.37
N LYS A 515 -26.87 1.57 -16.34
CA LYS A 515 -26.50 0.90 -15.08
C LYS A 515 -26.23 -0.59 -15.25
N TYR A 516 -25.25 -1.11 -14.51
CA TYR A 516 -24.95 -2.54 -14.42
C TYR A 516 -24.89 -3.09 -12.98
N MET A 517 -24.87 -2.22 -11.97
CA MET A 517 -25.04 -2.55 -10.56
C MET A 517 -25.50 -1.28 -9.81
N ASP A 518 -26.34 -1.44 -8.80
CA ASP A 518 -27.01 -0.39 -8.04
C ASP A 518 -27.66 -0.95 -6.75
N GLU A 519 -28.55 -0.18 -6.12
CA GLU A 519 -29.43 -0.62 -5.03
C GLU A 519 -30.46 -1.70 -5.44
N ASP A 520 -31.15 -1.55 -6.59
CA ASP A 520 -32.18 -2.48 -7.08
C ASP A 520 -31.63 -3.93 -7.20
N ALA A 521 -30.35 -4.07 -7.56
CA ALA A 521 -29.68 -5.36 -7.72
C ALA A 521 -29.59 -6.19 -6.43
N LEU A 522 -29.70 -5.57 -5.24
CA LEU A 522 -29.62 -6.24 -3.94
C LEU A 522 -30.83 -7.14 -3.66
N ASP A 523 -32.02 -6.70 -4.06
CA ASP A 523 -33.28 -7.47 -3.95
C ASP A 523 -33.29 -8.71 -4.88
N GLU A 524 -32.42 -8.75 -5.89
CA GLU A 524 -32.25 -9.89 -6.81
C GLU A 524 -31.14 -10.87 -6.38
N LEU A 525 -30.41 -10.60 -5.29
CA LEU A 525 -29.37 -11.51 -4.80
C LEU A 525 -29.98 -12.72 -4.07
N SER A 526 -29.51 -13.92 -4.42
CA SER A 526 -30.03 -15.16 -3.85
C SER A 526 -28.94 -16.22 -3.69
N GLY A 527 -28.83 -16.80 -2.49
CA GLY A 527 -27.80 -17.79 -2.16
C GLY A 527 -26.41 -17.22 -1.91
N THR A 528 -26.21 -15.91 -2.12
CA THR A 528 -24.96 -15.22 -1.80
C THR A 528 -24.68 -15.22 -0.30
N THR A 529 -23.39 -15.11 0.05
CA THR A 529 -22.93 -15.15 1.45
C THR A 529 -22.03 -13.97 1.81
N GLY A 530 -22.27 -12.84 1.13
CA GLY A 530 -21.55 -11.57 1.28
C GLY A 530 -20.21 -11.50 0.54
N PHE A 531 -19.73 -10.30 0.25
CA PHE A 531 -18.52 -10.08 -0.54
C PHE A 531 -17.76 -8.82 -0.13
N PHE A 532 -16.45 -8.81 -0.38
CA PHE A 532 -15.66 -7.59 -0.40
C PHE A 532 -15.65 -7.03 -1.82
N ILE A 533 -15.97 -5.74 -1.98
CA ILE A 533 -16.01 -5.08 -3.28
C ILE A 533 -15.10 -3.84 -3.30
N VAL A 534 -14.36 -3.67 -4.40
CA VAL A 534 -13.59 -2.46 -4.72
C VAL A 534 -14.16 -1.87 -6.01
N ALA A 535 -14.42 -0.56 -6.01
CA ALA A 535 -15.07 0.15 -7.10
C ALA A 535 -14.31 1.42 -7.48
N HIS A 536 -13.42 1.30 -8.47
CA HIS A 536 -12.75 2.43 -9.10
C HIS A 536 -13.71 3.15 -10.05
N SER A 537 -14.49 4.07 -9.47
CA SER A 537 -15.58 4.79 -10.11
C SER A 537 -15.94 6.04 -9.30
N CYS A 538 -16.40 7.10 -9.96
CA CYS A 538 -16.81 8.34 -9.29
C CYS A 538 -18.01 8.13 -8.34
N PHE A 539 -18.00 8.84 -7.21
CA PHE A 539 -19.12 9.03 -6.27
C PHE A 539 -19.71 7.79 -5.57
N THR A 540 -19.31 6.56 -5.92
CA THR A 540 -19.96 5.35 -5.36
C THR A 540 -19.67 5.12 -3.88
N GLY A 541 -18.74 5.88 -3.27
CA GLY A 541 -18.44 5.87 -1.83
C GLY A 541 -18.84 7.16 -1.10
N ILE A 542 -19.64 8.06 -1.70
CA ILE A 542 -19.98 9.35 -1.09
C ILE A 542 -20.90 9.23 0.14
N PHE A 543 -20.30 9.09 1.31
CA PHE A 543 -21.02 9.01 2.59
C PHE A 543 -21.52 10.38 3.11
N ASP A 544 -21.02 11.51 2.60
CA ASP A 544 -21.46 12.85 3.02
C ASP A 544 -22.67 13.38 2.23
N LEU A 545 -23.77 12.61 2.23
CA LEU A 545 -25.03 12.96 1.56
C LEU A 545 -26.02 13.64 2.49
N SER A 546 -26.80 14.58 1.95
CA SER A 546 -27.81 15.31 2.73
C SER A 546 -28.98 14.40 3.10
N SER A 547 -29.37 14.40 4.37
CA SER A 547 -30.59 13.74 4.86
C SER A 547 -31.87 14.61 4.70
N GLY A 548 -31.75 15.77 4.03
CA GLY A 548 -32.81 16.78 3.94
C GLY A 548 -34.01 16.39 3.08
N LEU A 549 -35.14 17.08 3.28
CA LEU A 549 -36.44 16.88 2.59
C LEU A 549 -36.40 17.05 1.04
N HIS A 550 -35.24 17.35 0.47
CA HIS A 550 -35.03 17.62 -0.95
C HIS A 550 -33.80 16.90 -1.54
N ALA A 551 -33.11 16.05 -0.78
CA ALA A 551 -32.05 15.20 -1.31
C ALA A 551 -32.63 14.16 -2.29
N THR A 552 -31.94 13.91 -3.41
CA THR A 552 -32.37 12.88 -4.38
C THR A 552 -32.02 11.47 -3.90
N TYR A 553 -30.93 11.35 -3.14
CA TYR A 553 -30.38 10.12 -2.57
C TYR A 553 -30.12 10.32 -1.08
N THR A 554 -30.39 9.29 -0.26
CA THR A 554 -30.14 9.31 1.19
C THR A 554 -28.89 8.52 1.62
N ARG A 555 -28.30 7.80 0.67
CA ARG A 555 -27.13 6.92 0.80
C ARG A 555 -26.44 6.80 -0.56
N CYS A 556 -25.15 6.49 -0.57
CA CYS A 556 -24.40 6.07 -1.77
C CYS A 556 -24.47 4.56 -2.00
N LEU A 557 -23.95 4.09 -3.14
CA LEU A 557 -23.90 2.66 -3.48
C LEU A 557 -23.13 1.85 -2.42
N GLY A 558 -22.01 2.38 -1.92
CA GLY A 558 -21.22 1.74 -0.87
C GLY A 558 -21.98 1.61 0.46
N GLU A 559 -22.75 2.63 0.84
CA GLU A 559 -23.67 2.57 1.98
C GLU A 559 -24.78 1.54 1.75
N GLU A 560 -25.49 1.57 0.61
CA GLU A 560 -26.59 0.63 0.36
C GLU A 560 -26.07 -0.81 0.35
N LEU A 561 -24.98 -1.11 -0.37
CA LEU A 561 -24.37 -2.44 -0.39
C LEU A 561 -23.93 -2.91 1.02
N LEU A 562 -23.41 -2.01 1.86
CA LEU A 562 -22.89 -2.33 3.20
C LEU A 562 -23.99 -2.39 4.28
N LEU A 563 -25.04 -1.58 4.20
CA LEU A 563 -26.12 -1.49 5.18
C LEU A 563 -27.33 -2.36 4.82
N HIS A 564 -27.40 -2.95 3.62
CA HIS A 564 -28.50 -3.82 3.24
C HIS A 564 -28.69 -4.99 4.22
N PRO A 565 -29.92 -5.26 4.72
CA PRO A 565 -30.16 -6.28 5.75
C PRO A 565 -29.98 -7.72 5.23
N GLU A 566 -30.11 -7.95 3.92
CA GLU A 566 -29.93 -9.29 3.35
C GLU A 566 -28.47 -9.78 3.50
N LEU A 567 -28.33 -10.99 4.05
CA LEU A 567 -27.08 -11.62 4.51
C LEU A 567 -26.11 -12.05 3.39
N GLY A 568 -26.36 -11.57 2.18
CA GLY A 568 -25.65 -11.88 0.94
C GLY A 568 -25.00 -10.66 0.26
N SER A 569 -25.24 -9.46 0.76
CA SER A 569 -24.74 -8.16 0.29
C SER A 569 -23.29 -7.85 0.76
N ALA A 570 -22.75 -6.66 0.48
CA ALA A 570 -21.36 -6.37 0.81
C ALA A 570 -21.07 -6.40 2.32
N VAL A 571 -19.85 -6.81 2.67
CA VAL A 571 -19.31 -6.81 4.05
C VAL A 571 -18.15 -5.83 4.24
N ALA A 572 -17.58 -5.37 3.13
CA ALA A 572 -16.74 -4.17 3.05
C ALA A 572 -16.80 -3.64 1.60
N PHE A 573 -16.68 -2.33 1.46
CA PHE A 573 -16.71 -1.61 0.19
C PHE A 573 -15.58 -0.57 0.18
N ILE A 574 -14.75 -0.58 -0.87
CA ILE A 574 -13.85 0.54 -1.19
C ILE A 574 -14.36 1.24 -2.44
N GLY A 575 -14.45 2.57 -2.40
CA GLY A 575 -14.82 3.41 -3.52
C GLY A 575 -14.48 4.87 -3.26
N PHE A 576 -15.01 5.78 -4.07
CA PHE A 576 -14.58 7.18 -4.09
C PHE A 576 -15.70 8.14 -3.66
N ASN A 577 -15.37 9.07 -2.76
CA ASN A 577 -16.28 10.07 -2.18
C ASN A 577 -16.65 11.18 -3.18
N ARG A 578 -15.87 11.32 -4.25
CA ARG A 578 -15.89 12.38 -5.27
C ARG A 578 -15.54 11.79 -6.65
N ALA A 579 -15.29 12.63 -7.65
CA ALA A 579 -14.76 12.20 -8.94
C ALA A 579 -13.44 11.39 -8.80
N SER A 580 -13.35 10.28 -9.53
CA SER A 580 -12.16 9.43 -9.61
C SER A 580 -11.39 9.70 -10.91
N TRP A 581 -10.09 9.94 -10.82
CA TRP A 581 -9.24 10.36 -11.93
C TRP A 581 -8.40 9.22 -12.50
N TYR A 582 -8.18 9.23 -13.81
CA TYR A 582 -7.32 8.27 -14.53
C TYR A 582 -6.58 8.96 -15.69
N LYS A 583 -5.77 8.19 -16.44
CA LYS A 583 -5.08 8.64 -17.65
C LYS A 583 -5.47 7.82 -18.87
N GLN A 584 -5.42 8.44 -20.05
CA GLN A 584 -5.97 7.85 -21.26
C GLN A 584 -5.08 6.76 -21.87
N GLY A 585 -5.73 5.75 -22.46
CA GLY A 585 -5.08 4.62 -23.14
C GLY A 585 -4.13 3.84 -22.21
N PRO A 586 -2.93 3.46 -22.69
CA PRO A 586 -2.04 2.56 -21.94
C PRO A 586 -1.49 3.17 -20.63
N GLU A 587 -1.53 4.51 -20.48
CA GLU A 587 -1.16 5.18 -19.23
C GLU A 587 -2.11 4.85 -18.07
N CYS A 588 -3.36 4.43 -18.32
CA CYS A 588 -4.30 4.00 -17.28
C CYS A 588 -3.67 2.90 -16.40
N SER A 589 -3.02 1.90 -17.01
CA SER A 589 -2.32 0.81 -16.32
C SER A 589 -1.01 1.21 -15.60
N CYS A 590 -0.70 2.51 -15.52
CA CYS A 590 0.60 3.03 -15.10
C CYS A 590 0.53 4.19 -14.09
N THR A 591 -0.66 4.71 -13.75
CA THR A 591 -0.85 5.80 -12.78
C THR A 591 -2.32 5.95 -12.34
N LEU A 592 -2.56 6.68 -11.26
CA LEU A 592 -3.87 7.06 -10.71
C LEU A 592 -4.74 5.83 -10.42
N SER A 593 -6.05 5.89 -10.68
CA SER A 593 -6.98 4.78 -10.36
C SER A 593 -6.50 3.44 -10.91
N GLY A 594 -5.91 3.39 -12.11
CA GLY A 594 -5.52 2.12 -12.74
C GLY A 594 -4.25 1.51 -12.16
N LEU A 595 -3.26 2.29 -11.72
CA LEU A 595 -2.14 1.74 -10.95
C LEU A 595 -2.55 1.46 -9.50
N HIS A 596 -3.43 2.25 -8.89
CA HIS A 596 -3.95 1.98 -7.55
C HIS A 596 -4.75 0.67 -7.50
N ASP A 597 -5.62 0.40 -8.48
CA ASP A 597 -6.31 -0.89 -8.65
C ASP A 597 -5.32 -2.06 -8.79
N ILE A 598 -4.32 -1.89 -9.67
CA ILE A 598 -3.27 -2.91 -9.86
C ILE A 598 -2.50 -3.17 -8.56
N LEU A 599 -1.99 -2.14 -7.89
CA LEU A 599 -1.19 -2.31 -6.68
C LEU A 599 -2.01 -2.84 -5.50
N LEU A 600 -3.26 -2.40 -5.32
CA LEU A 600 -4.12 -2.88 -4.23
C LEU A 600 -4.31 -4.39 -4.30
N TRP A 601 -4.66 -4.91 -5.48
CA TRP A 601 -4.85 -6.35 -5.64
C TRP A 601 -3.53 -7.12 -5.75
N PHE A 602 -2.48 -6.53 -6.33
CA PHE A 602 -1.15 -7.16 -6.36
C PHE A 602 -0.63 -7.37 -4.94
N TYR A 603 -0.73 -6.35 -4.07
CA TYR A 603 -0.37 -6.49 -2.66
C TYR A 603 -1.32 -7.44 -1.92
N PHE A 604 -2.62 -7.46 -2.23
CA PHE A 604 -3.56 -8.42 -1.64
C PHE A 604 -3.11 -9.87 -1.82
N PHE A 605 -2.79 -10.28 -3.04
CA PHE A 605 -2.37 -11.65 -3.33
C PHE A 605 -0.90 -11.90 -2.93
N LEU A 606 0.02 -10.96 -3.18
CA LEU A 606 1.43 -11.09 -2.81
C LEU A 606 1.61 -11.31 -1.30
N LEU A 607 0.96 -10.46 -0.49
CA LEU A 607 1.25 -10.30 0.94
C LEU A 607 0.43 -11.21 1.86
N TYR A 608 -0.37 -12.14 1.34
CA TYR A 608 -1.25 -13.00 2.16
C TYR A 608 -0.47 -14.07 2.95
N ASP A 609 0.25 -13.62 3.99
CA ASP A 609 1.10 -14.43 4.85
C ASP A 609 0.36 -14.81 6.15
N PRO A 610 0.24 -16.12 6.48
CA PRO A 610 -0.33 -16.56 7.75
C PRO A 610 0.64 -16.52 8.94
N HIS A 611 1.88 -16.05 8.79
CA HIS A 611 2.86 -15.99 9.89
C HIS A 611 2.68 -14.83 10.88
N ALA A 612 1.86 -13.84 10.56
CA ALA A 612 1.69 -12.70 11.44
C ALA A 612 0.93 -13.07 12.72
N GLU A 613 1.61 -13.04 13.86
CA GLU A 613 0.95 -13.14 15.16
C GLU A 613 0.10 -11.88 15.41
N ALA A 614 -1.17 -12.10 15.76
CA ALA A 614 -2.20 -11.13 16.16
C ALA A 614 -2.59 -10.00 15.18
N CYS A 615 -1.66 -9.34 14.47
CA CYS A 615 -1.95 -8.04 13.83
C CYS A 615 -1.66 -7.96 12.32
N GLY A 616 -0.61 -8.60 11.80
CA GLY A 616 -0.12 -8.40 10.42
C GLY A 616 -0.88 -9.16 9.32
N TYR A 617 -2.21 -9.07 9.27
CA TYR A 617 -2.99 -9.71 8.23
C TYR A 617 -3.30 -8.76 7.07
N VAL A 618 -3.38 -9.30 5.86
CA VAL A 618 -3.95 -8.58 4.72
C VAL A 618 -5.46 -8.37 4.94
N VAL A 619 -5.83 -7.12 5.16
CA VAL A 619 -7.19 -6.66 5.50
C VAL A 619 -7.52 -5.35 4.77
N PRO A 620 -8.80 -5.02 4.51
CA PRO A 620 -9.19 -3.86 3.71
C PRO A 620 -8.55 -2.52 4.13
N GLY A 621 -8.39 -2.28 5.43
CA GLY A 621 -7.75 -1.06 5.93
C GLY A 621 -6.27 -0.96 5.54
N MET A 622 -5.50 -2.03 5.76
CA MET A 622 -4.08 -2.06 5.37
C MET A 622 -3.95 -1.91 3.84
N LEU A 623 -4.79 -2.60 3.08
CA LEU A 623 -4.80 -2.55 1.61
C LEU A 623 -5.04 -1.14 1.07
N LEU A 624 -6.07 -0.46 1.58
CA LEU A 624 -6.41 0.90 1.16
C LEU A 624 -5.27 1.86 1.49
N HIS A 625 -4.94 1.98 2.78
CA HIS A 625 -4.08 3.06 3.27
C HIS A 625 -2.63 2.90 2.83
N GLU A 626 -2.08 1.67 2.80
CA GLU A 626 -0.70 1.46 2.29
C GLU A 626 -0.62 1.60 0.76
N THR A 627 -1.63 1.17 -0.01
CA THR A 627 -1.62 1.39 -1.46
C THR A 627 -1.76 2.87 -1.77
N THR A 628 -2.63 3.59 -1.06
CA THR A 628 -2.78 5.04 -1.17
C THR A 628 -1.47 5.77 -0.84
N ARG A 629 -0.78 5.42 0.26
CA ARG A 629 0.56 5.94 0.57
C ARG A 629 1.55 5.68 -0.57
N ILE A 630 1.66 4.44 -1.02
CA ILE A 630 2.63 4.03 -2.06
C ILE A 630 2.36 4.74 -3.39
N CYS A 631 1.09 4.92 -3.79
CA CYS A 631 0.73 5.71 -4.97
C CYS A 631 1.04 7.20 -4.79
N ALA A 632 0.70 7.81 -3.64
CA ALA A 632 1.02 9.21 -3.36
C ALA A 632 2.54 9.47 -3.39
N GLU A 633 3.35 8.59 -2.78
CA GLU A 633 4.81 8.65 -2.84
C GLU A 633 5.35 8.45 -4.26
N CYS A 634 4.93 7.39 -4.95
CA CYS A 634 5.52 6.97 -6.22
C CYS A 634 5.03 7.76 -7.43
N GLU A 635 3.89 8.43 -7.33
CA GLU A 635 3.29 9.17 -8.45
C GLU A 635 3.30 10.68 -8.21
N TYR A 636 2.82 11.15 -7.04
CA TYR A 636 2.70 12.58 -6.75
C TYR A 636 4.02 13.16 -6.21
N GLU A 637 4.52 12.70 -5.06
CA GLU A 637 5.75 13.22 -4.46
C GLU A 637 6.96 13.00 -5.37
N ALA A 638 7.09 11.81 -5.99
CA ALA A 638 8.16 11.50 -6.93
C ALA A 638 8.18 12.37 -8.21
N ASN A 639 7.08 13.06 -8.54
CA ASN A 639 6.99 13.98 -9.68
C ASN A 639 6.88 15.45 -9.26
N LYS A 640 6.87 15.76 -7.95
CA LYS A 640 6.45 17.06 -7.42
C LYS A 640 7.15 18.26 -8.03
N GLU A 641 8.47 18.21 -8.23
CA GLU A 641 9.22 19.28 -8.90
C GLU A 641 8.79 19.52 -10.36
N ASP A 642 8.50 18.47 -11.13
CA ASP A 642 8.09 18.61 -12.53
C ASP A 642 6.63 19.07 -12.63
N LEU A 643 5.76 18.59 -11.73
CA LEU A 643 4.41 19.14 -11.55
C LEU A 643 4.47 20.61 -11.12
N PHE A 644 5.46 20.99 -10.29
CA PHE A 644 5.63 22.37 -9.81
C PHE A 644 6.13 23.33 -10.89
N PHE A 645 7.08 22.90 -11.73
CA PHE A 645 7.68 23.74 -12.75
C PHE A 645 6.82 23.85 -14.02
N PHE A 646 6.15 22.77 -14.43
CA PHE A 646 5.51 22.69 -15.76
C PHE A 646 3.98 22.76 -15.78
N LEU A 647 3.28 22.55 -14.66
CA LEU A 647 1.82 22.56 -14.60
C LEU A 647 1.26 23.75 -13.80
N ALA A 648 0.05 24.20 -14.19
CA ALA A 648 -0.72 25.13 -13.36
C ALA A 648 -1.10 24.46 -12.02
N THR A 649 -1.24 25.26 -10.95
CA THR A 649 -1.60 24.77 -9.61
C THR A 649 -2.77 23.77 -9.63
N ILE A 650 -3.85 24.14 -10.31
CA ILE A 650 -5.10 23.37 -10.41
C ILE A 650 -4.96 22.02 -11.14
N GLU A 651 -3.91 21.84 -11.96
CA GLU A 651 -3.64 20.56 -12.63
C GLU A 651 -2.92 19.56 -11.69
N ARG A 652 -2.40 20.02 -10.54
CA ARG A 652 -1.69 19.21 -9.53
C ARG A 652 -2.68 18.52 -8.60
N GLU A 653 -3.75 19.21 -8.24
CA GLU A 653 -4.82 18.74 -7.34
C GLU A 653 -5.49 17.45 -7.84
N ARG A 654 -5.62 17.31 -9.16
CA ARG A 654 -6.11 16.08 -9.82
C ARG A 654 -5.28 14.83 -9.48
N TYR A 655 -3.97 14.98 -9.24
CA TYR A 655 -3.10 13.86 -8.91
C TYR A 655 -3.26 13.36 -7.47
N ARG A 656 -3.89 14.14 -6.58
CA ARG A 656 -4.15 13.75 -5.19
C ARG A 656 -5.60 13.43 -4.88
N LYS A 657 -6.56 13.85 -5.72
CA LYS A 657 -8.00 13.63 -5.50
C LYS A 657 -8.34 12.20 -5.16
N ASN A 658 -7.78 11.24 -5.91
CA ASN A 658 -7.97 9.81 -5.65
C ASN A 658 -7.54 9.38 -4.24
N TYR A 659 -6.46 9.96 -3.71
CA TYR A 659 -5.86 9.56 -2.43
C TYR A 659 -6.62 10.11 -1.21
N PHE A 660 -7.25 11.28 -1.34
CA PHE A 660 -8.21 11.77 -0.35
C PHE A 660 -9.59 11.12 -0.48
N SER A 661 -10.04 10.87 -1.72
CA SER A 661 -11.39 10.44 -2.05
C SER A 661 -11.63 8.94 -1.85
N ALA A 662 -10.58 8.10 -1.92
CA ALA A 662 -10.71 6.67 -1.69
C ALA A 662 -11.01 6.37 -0.21
N THR A 663 -12.17 5.76 0.05
CA THR A 663 -12.63 5.41 1.40
C THR A 663 -12.80 3.90 1.58
N LEU A 664 -12.82 3.46 2.84
CA LEU A 664 -13.27 2.13 3.24
C LEU A 664 -14.56 2.25 4.06
N LEU A 665 -15.67 1.82 3.46
CA LEU A 665 -16.90 1.55 4.17
C LEU A 665 -16.86 0.08 4.63
N GLY A 666 -16.70 -0.16 5.93
CA GLY A 666 -16.61 -1.47 6.57
C GLY A 666 -15.56 -1.56 7.68
N ASP A 667 -15.34 -2.79 8.17
CA ASP A 667 -14.33 -3.12 9.18
C ASP A 667 -12.90 -3.07 8.58
N PRO A 668 -11.97 -2.21 9.07
CA PRO A 668 -10.61 -2.12 8.56
C PRO A 668 -9.77 -3.38 8.76
N SER A 669 -10.14 -4.24 9.70
CA SER A 669 -9.49 -5.53 10.00
C SER A 669 -10.22 -6.75 9.41
N LEU A 670 -11.22 -6.54 8.54
CA LEU A 670 -12.07 -7.62 8.03
C LEU A 670 -11.24 -8.73 7.40
N ARG A 671 -11.23 -9.92 8.02
CA ARG A 671 -10.52 -11.09 7.53
C ARG A 671 -11.31 -11.73 6.39
N ILE A 672 -11.16 -11.21 5.17
CA ILE A 672 -12.02 -11.51 3.99
C ILE A 672 -12.22 -13.01 3.76
N PHE A 673 -11.17 -13.83 3.84
CA PHE A 673 -11.27 -15.30 3.65
C PHE A 673 -11.57 -16.09 4.94
N GLY A 674 -11.87 -15.42 6.05
CA GLY A 674 -12.03 -16.01 7.38
C GLY A 674 -10.69 -16.24 8.08
N VAL A 675 -10.64 -17.22 8.98
CA VAL A 675 -9.41 -17.60 9.67
C VAL A 675 -8.49 -18.38 8.71
N HIS A 676 -7.28 -17.86 8.49
CA HIS A 676 -6.24 -18.41 7.60
C HIS A 676 -5.75 -19.82 8.02
N SER A 677 -4.98 -20.49 7.15
CA SER A 677 -4.22 -21.71 7.47
C SER A 677 -2.79 -21.34 7.88
N VAL A 678 -2.27 -21.87 8.99
CA VAL A 678 -0.96 -21.49 9.57
C VAL A 678 0.14 -22.45 9.12
N MET A 679 1.33 -21.95 8.81
CA MET A 679 2.49 -22.78 8.49
C MET A 679 3.40 -22.97 9.73
N ASP A 680 3.83 -24.20 9.97
CA ASP A 680 4.67 -24.60 11.12
C ASP A 680 6.17 -24.39 10.85
N LYS A 681 6.55 -24.35 9.57
CA LYS A 681 7.93 -24.25 9.10
C LYS A 681 7.96 -23.60 7.72
N LEU A 682 8.73 -22.51 7.61
CA LEU A 682 9.01 -21.83 6.35
C LEU A 682 10.15 -22.51 5.60
N ALA A 683 10.03 -22.57 4.27
CA ALA A 683 11.12 -22.90 3.35
C ALA A 683 11.84 -21.61 2.94
N LYS A 684 13.15 -21.53 3.18
CA LYS A 684 13.97 -20.34 2.93
C LYS A 684 15.29 -20.67 2.26
N GLY A 685 15.92 -19.65 1.70
CA GLY A 685 17.29 -19.67 1.18
C GLY A 685 17.48 -20.23 -0.23
N ILE A 686 18.75 -20.48 -0.59
CA ILE A 686 19.13 -21.00 -1.91
C ILE A 686 18.83 -22.50 -1.99
N ILE A 687 17.91 -22.88 -2.88
CA ILE A 687 17.55 -24.28 -3.17
C ILE A 687 17.94 -24.60 -4.62
N LYS A 688 18.68 -25.69 -4.85
CA LYS A 688 18.99 -26.12 -6.22
C LYS A 688 17.79 -26.84 -6.83
N ARG A 689 17.66 -26.77 -8.16
CA ARG A 689 16.85 -27.74 -8.90
C ARG A 689 17.22 -29.17 -8.49
N LEU A 690 16.20 -30.03 -8.39
CA LEU A 690 16.25 -31.43 -7.93
C LEU A 690 16.56 -31.63 -6.43
N GLU A 691 16.84 -30.59 -5.65
CA GLU A 691 16.77 -30.65 -4.17
C GLU A 691 15.32 -30.56 -3.70
N SER A 692 15.05 -30.98 -2.45
CA SER A 692 13.70 -31.03 -1.89
C SER A 692 13.52 -30.11 -0.69
N ILE A 693 12.39 -29.41 -0.66
CA ILE A 693 11.92 -28.63 0.49
C ILE A 693 10.91 -29.45 1.31
N GLU A 694 10.86 -29.20 2.62
CA GLU A 694 9.76 -29.64 3.48
C GLU A 694 8.81 -28.48 3.75
N VAL A 695 7.50 -28.73 3.66
CA VAL A 695 6.45 -27.82 4.14
C VAL A 695 5.56 -28.54 5.15
N SER A 696 5.15 -27.85 6.21
CA SER A 696 4.18 -28.34 7.19
C SER A 696 3.40 -27.19 7.80
N GLY A 697 2.14 -27.44 8.15
CA GLY A 697 1.22 -26.44 8.69
C GLY A 697 -0.04 -27.05 9.30
N HIS A 698 -0.85 -26.22 9.94
CA HIS A 698 -2.09 -26.59 10.61
C HIS A 698 -3.20 -25.55 10.34
N ARG A 699 -4.43 -25.82 10.83
CA ARG A 699 -5.64 -25.05 10.44
C ARG A 699 -5.89 -25.04 8.93
N PHE A 700 -5.58 -26.11 8.20
CA PHE A 700 -6.17 -26.37 6.88
C PHE A 700 -7.59 -26.95 7.06
N ILE A 701 -8.44 -26.95 6.01
CA ILE A 701 -9.75 -27.62 6.10
C ILE A 701 -9.48 -29.14 6.19
N PRO A 702 -10.05 -29.89 7.15
CA PRO A 702 -9.78 -31.33 7.27
C PRO A 702 -10.14 -32.11 5.99
N HIS A 703 -9.31 -33.09 5.64
CA HIS A 703 -9.48 -34.00 4.50
C HIS A 703 -9.44 -33.39 3.09
N VAL A 704 -9.24 -32.08 2.92
CA VAL A 704 -9.12 -31.47 1.58
C VAL A 704 -7.78 -31.79 0.93
N ARG A 705 -7.74 -31.73 -0.40
CA ARG A 705 -6.49 -31.66 -1.15
C ARG A 705 -5.85 -30.29 -0.96
N VAL A 706 -4.53 -30.28 -0.76
CA VAL A 706 -3.70 -29.07 -0.78
C VAL A 706 -2.58 -29.24 -1.80
N ASP A 707 -2.56 -28.39 -2.81
CA ASP A 707 -1.52 -28.35 -3.84
C ASP A 707 -0.40 -27.37 -3.46
N ILE A 708 0.83 -27.69 -3.88
CA ILE A 708 2.04 -26.93 -3.53
C ILE A 708 2.67 -26.40 -4.83
N TYR A 709 2.98 -25.10 -4.86
CA TYR A 709 3.54 -24.40 -6.01
C TYR A 709 4.74 -23.53 -5.62
N LEU A 710 5.55 -23.18 -6.62
CA LEU A 710 6.38 -21.98 -6.60
C LEU A 710 5.64 -20.86 -7.35
N ARG A 711 5.59 -19.66 -6.76
CA ARG A 711 5.05 -18.44 -7.35
C ARG A 711 6.21 -17.50 -7.72
N TYR A 712 6.28 -17.10 -8.99
CA TYR A 712 7.26 -16.13 -9.47
C TYR A 712 6.52 -14.88 -10.00
N PRO A 713 6.74 -13.68 -9.44
CA PRO A 713 6.22 -12.44 -10.04
C PRO A 713 7.05 -11.98 -11.25
N ASP A 714 6.41 -11.54 -12.34
CA ASP A 714 7.11 -10.76 -13.38
C ASP A 714 7.08 -9.26 -12.99
N PRO A 715 8.24 -8.64 -12.71
CA PRO A 715 8.28 -7.30 -12.14
C PRO A 715 7.95 -6.18 -13.14
N TYR A 716 7.61 -6.50 -14.39
CA TYR A 716 7.22 -5.52 -15.42
C TYR A 716 5.72 -5.56 -15.71
N THR A 717 5.03 -6.64 -15.30
CA THR A 717 3.61 -6.87 -15.58
C THR A 717 2.83 -7.34 -14.36
N TYR A 718 3.44 -7.40 -13.16
CA TYR A 718 2.88 -7.83 -11.86
C TYR A 718 2.39 -9.29 -11.79
N ALA A 719 2.05 -9.90 -12.93
CA ALA A 719 1.50 -11.24 -13.07
C ALA A 719 2.36 -12.35 -12.43
N PHE A 720 1.68 -13.35 -11.87
CA PHE A 720 2.26 -14.50 -11.19
C PHE A 720 2.37 -15.72 -12.12
N LYS A 721 3.54 -16.33 -12.13
CA LYS A 721 3.78 -17.62 -12.77
C LYS A 721 3.86 -18.72 -11.72
N LEU A 722 2.86 -19.59 -11.69
CA LEU A 722 2.82 -20.76 -10.81
C LEU A 722 3.52 -21.98 -11.43
N VAL A 723 4.35 -22.67 -10.65
CA VAL A 723 5.01 -23.94 -11.01
C VAL A 723 4.71 -24.98 -9.95
N LYS A 724 3.88 -25.98 -10.30
CA LYS A 724 3.42 -27.00 -9.35
C LYS A 724 4.55 -27.95 -8.94
N LEU A 725 4.78 -28.06 -7.65
CA LEU A 725 5.75 -28.97 -7.04
C LEU A 725 5.11 -30.32 -6.65
N GLY A 726 3.86 -30.31 -6.21
CA GLY A 726 3.17 -31.52 -5.76
C GLY A 726 1.80 -31.27 -5.14
N SER A 727 1.35 -32.26 -4.37
CA SER A 727 0.07 -32.29 -3.68
C SER A 727 0.19 -33.07 -2.37
N THR A 728 -0.58 -32.69 -1.36
CA THR A 728 -0.79 -33.45 -0.12
C THR A 728 -2.27 -33.40 0.27
N MET A 729 -2.65 -34.09 1.35
CA MET A 729 -3.99 -34.06 1.94
C MET A 729 -3.91 -33.54 3.37
N ALA A 730 -4.87 -32.73 3.79
CA ALA A 730 -5.02 -32.35 5.18
C ALA A 730 -5.53 -33.54 6.02
N ASP A 731 -4.99 -33.74 7.22
CA ASP A 731 -5.47 -34.78 8.16
C ASP A 731 -6.82 -34.42 8.81
N GLU A 732 -7.32 -35.29 9.69
CA GLU A 732 -8.58 -35.06 10.42
C GLU A 732 -8.56 -33.85 11.38
N HIS A 733 -7.37 -33.30 11.66
CA HIS A 733 -7.13 -32.11 12.48
C HIS A 733 -6.76 -30.88 11.64
N GLY A 734 -6.84 -30.96 10.30
CA GLY A 734 -6.45 -29.87 9.41
C GLY A 734 -4.93 -29.64 9.35
N ARG A 735 -4.12 -30.68 9.55
CA ARG A 735 -2.65 -30.60 9.42
C ARG A 735 -2.18 -31.07 8.06
N VAL A 736 -1.18 -30.38 7.51
CA VAL A 736 -0.48 -30.78 6.28
C VAL A 736 0.99 -31.02 6.60
N LYS A 737 1.58 -32.03 5.95
CA LYS A 737 3.03 -32.14 5.79
C LYS A 737 3.35 -32.74 4.43
N ALA A 738 4.39 -32.23 3.78
CA ALA A 738 4.92 -32.74 2.53
C ALA A 738 6.43 -32.50 2.42
N ALA A 739 7.08 -33.33 1.60
CA ALA A 739 8.40 -33.04 1.08
C ALA A 739 8.30 -33.08 -0.46
N VAL A 740 8.70 -32.01 -1.14
CA VAL A 740 8.56 -31.85 -2.59
C VAL A 740 9.87 -31.39 -3.22
N ALA A 741 10.18 -31.94 -4.39
CA ALA A 741 11.41 -31.63 -5.13
C ALA A 741 11.19 -30.45 -6.08
N ILE A 742 12.17 -29.55 -6.17
CA ILE A 742 12.16 -28.46 -7.15
C ILE A 742 12.42 -29.05 -8.54
N PRO A 743 11.51 -28.92 -9.53
CA PRO A 743 11.70 -29.56 -10.84
C PRO A 743 12.83 -28.90 -11.63
N GLU A 744 13.49 -29.67 -12.50
CA GLU A 744 14.56 -29.19 -13.39
C GLU A 744 14.11 -28.04 -14.32
N SER A 745 12.81 -27.96 -14.59
CA SER A 745 12.15 -26.91 -15.38
C SER A 745 11.75 -25.66 -14.59
N ALA A 746 11.95 -25.61 -13.27
CA ALA A 746 11.65 -24.43 -12.45
C ALA A 746 12.49 -23.22 -12.93
N PRO A 747 11.90 -22.02 -13.10
CA PRO A 747 12.66 -20.79 -13.35
C PRO A 747 13.74 -20.55 -12.28
N LEU A 748 14.77 -19.78 -12.64
CA LEU A 748 15.80 -19.36 -11.69
C LEU A 748 15.44 -18.01 -11.08
N GLY A 749 15.96 -17.73 -9.88
CA GLY A 749 15.67 -16.52 -9.10
C GLY A 749 14.70 -16.77 -7.94
N GLN A 750 14.19 -15.68 -7.36
CA GLN A 750 13.28 -15.72 -6.22
C GLN A 750 11.91 -16.33 -6.59
N ALA A 751 11.35 -17.11 -5.67
CA ALA A 751 9.98 -17.60 -5.71
C ALA A 751 9.41 -17.83 -4.30
N ASP A 752 8.11 -17.61 -4.16
CA ASP A 752 7.38 -17.95 -2.96
C ASP A 752 6.91 -19.41 -3.05
N VAL A 753 7.10 -20.18 -2.00
CA VAL A 753 6.49 -21.50 -1.84
C VAL A 753 5.07 -21.27 -1.34
N ILE A 754 4.05 -21.55 -2.15
CA ILE A 754 2.64 -21.37 -1.78
C ILE A 754 1.89 -22.69 -1.74
N LEU A 755 0.96 -22.80 -0.80
CA LEU A 755 -0.02 -23.87 -0.69
C LEU A 755 -1.39 -23.31 -1.09
N ILE A 756 -2.17 -24.07 -1.87
CA ILE A 756 -3.56 -23.73 -2.25
C ILE A 756 -4.44 -24.96 -2.03
N ASP A 757 -5.54 -24.83 -1.29
CA ASP A 757 -6.52 -25.89 -1.09
C ASP A 757 -7.62 -25.93 -2.17
N GLU A 758 -8.40 -27.01 -2.21
CA GLU A 758 -9.43 -27.22 -3.24
C GLU A 758 -10.62 -26.24 -3.20
N TYR A 759 -10.69 -25.38 -2.19
CA TYR A 759 -11.66 -24.27 -2.09
C TYR A 759 -11.05 -22.93 -2.52
N GLY A 760 -9.74 -22.88 -2.84
CA GLY A 760 -9.01 -21.65 -3.14
C GLY A 760 -8.49 -20.90 -1.89
N ASN A 761 -8.47 -21.51 -0.70
CA ASN A 761 -7.73 -20.90 0.42
C ASN A 761 -6.24 -21.13 0.20
N PHE A 762 -5.42 -20.07 0.26
CA PHE A 762 -3.97 -20.17 0.10
C PHE A 762 -3.19 -19.75 1.36
N ALA A 763 -1.92 -20.15 1.40
CA ALA A 763 -0.98 -19.88 2.48
C ALA A 763 0.44 -19.80 1.92
N VAL A 764 1.17 -18.73 2.22
CA VAL A 764 2.61 -18.64 1.96
C VAL A 764 3.36 -19.52 2.95
N ALA A 765 4.34 -20.27 2.44
CA ALA A 765 5.19 -21.20 3.18
C ALA A 765 6.68 -20.89 3.02
N GLY A 766 7.01 -19.66 2.62
CA GLY A 766 8.36 -19.08 2.63
C GLY A 766 8.89 -18.72 1.25
N HIS A 767 10.02 -18.02 1.25
CA HIS A 767 10.62 -17.40 0.06
C HIS A 767 11.98 -18.03 -0.20
N ILE A 768 12.18 -18.61 -1.39
CA ILE A 768 13.39 -19.32 -1.77
C ILE A 768 14.02 -18.72 -3.02
N THR A 769 15.33 -18.90 -3.20
CA THR A 769 16.01 -18.60 -4.47
C THR A 769 16.35 -19.91 -5.18
N VAL A 770 15.76 -20.14 -6.36
CA VAL A 770 16.00 -21.34 -7.17
C VAL A 770 17.21 -21.15 -8.06
N VAL A 771 18.19 -22.07 -7.96
CA VAL A 771 19.45 -22.03 -8.73
C VAL A 771 19.66 -23.27 -9.60
N SER A 772 20.53 -23.12 -10.60
CA SER A 772 20.80 -24.09 -11.68
C SER A 772 21.32 -25.45 -11.18
N GLY A 773 22.12 -25.43 -10.11
CA GLY A 773 22.78 -26.60 -9.51
C GLY A 773 24.23 -26.83 -9.99
N GLU A 774 24.65 -26.24 -11.11
CA GLU A 774 26.04 -26.30 -11.60
C GLU A 774 26.92 -25.15 -11.08
N GLU A 775 26.30 -24.05 -10.65
CA GLU A 775 26.99 -22.93 -10.00
C GLU A 775 27.30 -23.27 -8.53
N GLN A 776 28.57 -23.11 -8.12
CA GLN A 776 28.85 -22.97 -6.70
C GLN A 776 28.32 -21.61 -6.24
N PRO A 777 27.56 -21.52 -5.14
CA PRO A 777 27.28 -20.22 -4.54
C PRO A 777 28.61 -19.55 -4.13
N PRO A 778 28.68 -18.22 -4.10
CA PRO A 778 29.81 -17.54 -3.45
C PRO A 778 29.94 -18.10 -2.03
N GLN A 779 31.15 -18.41 -1.58
CA GLN A 779 31.32 -18.88 -0.21
C GLN A 779 30.95 -17.72 0.73
N PRO A 780 30.05 -17.92 1.71
CA PRO A 780 29.87 -16.94 2.77
C PRO A 780 31.22 -16.71 3.47
N PRO A 781 31.48 -15.50 3.99
CA PRO A 781 32.69 -15.23 4.75
C PRO A 781 32.81 -16.23 5.90
N SER A 782 34.04 -16.69 6.20
CA SER A 782 34.26 -17.70 7.23
C SER A 782 34.13 -17.08 8.63
N GLU A 783 32.89 -16.93 9.09
CA GLU A 783 32.57 -16.31 10.37
C GLU A 783 33.18 -17.06 11.56
N ALA A 784 33.53 -16.29 12.59
CA ALA A 784 34.21 -16.76 13.79
C ALA A 784 33.38 -16.50 15.06
N GLY A 785 32.05 -16.51 14.93
CA GLY A 785 31.10 -16.39 16.03
C GLY A 785 30.28 -15.10 16.00
N GLY A 786 29.53 -14.92 14.91
CA GLY A 786 28.39 -14.03 14.76
C GLY A 786 27.45 -14.61 13.69
N ASP A 787 26.22 -14.10 13.66
CA ASP A 787 25.34 -13.89 12.50
C ASP A 787 25.33 -14.95 11.38
N ALA A 788 24.17 -15.58 11.15
CA ALA A 788 24.02 -16.71 10.24
C ALA A 788 24.21 -16.37 8.74
N ASP A 789 23.72 -15.22 8.26
CA ASP A 789 23.89 -14.76 6.88
C ASP A 789 24.57 -13.39 6.72
N GLY A 790 24.76 -12.64 7.81
CA GLY A 790 25.59 -11.42 7.87
C GLY A 790 24.80 -10.12 7.72
N ASP A 791 23.55 -10.11 8.19
CA ASP A 791 22.56 -9.05 8.07
C ASP A 791 22.76 -7.97 9.19
N LEU A 792 21.71 -7.59 9.89
CA LEU A 792 21.51 -6.37 10.69
C LEU A 792 20.64 -6.64 11.92
N TRP A 793 19.99 -7.81 11.96
CA TRP A 793 19.23 -8.39 13.03
C TRP A 793 20.02 -9.57 13.64
N PRO A 794 19.97 -9.77 14.97
CA PRO A 794 20.40 -11.03 15.56
C PRO A 794 19.54 -12.22 15.08
N ASP A 795 20.10 -13.43 14.98
CA ASP A 795 19.40 -14.68 14.60
C ASP A 795 18.09 -14.95 15.39
N ASP A 796 17.92 -14.36 16.58
CA ASP A 796 16.73 -14.48 17.44
C ASP A 796 15.67 -13.38 17.26
N LEU A 797 15.92 -12.42 16.35
CA LEU A 797 14.98 -11.39 15.91
C LEU A 797 14.80 -11.34 14.38
N ASP A 798 15.75 -11.90 13.61
CA ASP A 798 15.66 -11.95 12.16
C ASP A 798 14.52 -12.88 11.69
N PRO A 799 13.54 -12.37 10.93
CA PRO A 799 12.52 -13.21 10.34
C PRO A 799 13.00 -13.98 9.09
N TRP A 800 14.14 -13.68 8.44
CA TRP A 800 14.56 -14.23 7.12
C TRP A 800 16.05 -14.74 7.03
N PRO A 801 16.63 -15.48 8.02
CA PRO A 801 18.09 -15.73 8.21
C PRO A 801 18.80 -16.70 7.24
N ASP A 802 18.48 -16.63 5.94
CA ASP A 802 19.07 -17.44 4.89
C ASP A 802 19.00 -16.73 3.50
N ASN A 803 18.87 -15.38 3.41
CA ASN A 803 18.45 -14.68 2.17
C ASN A 803 19.52 -13.82 1.46
N PRO A 804 20.49 -14.43 0.74
CA PRO A 804 21.55 -13.71 0.03
C PRO A 804 21.12 -13.08 -1.31
N TRP A 805 19.82 -12.92 -1.58
CA TRP A 805 19.31 -12.33 -2.83
C TRP A 805 18.16 -11.31 -2.64
N LEU A 806 18.17 -10.58 -1.52
CA LEU A 806 17.93 -9.13 -1.65
C LEU A 806 18.85 -8.59 -2.79
N PRO A 807 18.43 -7.59 -3.57
CA PRO A 807 19.35 -6.98 -4.54
C PRO A 807 20.61 -6.55 -3.80
N ASN A 808 21.81 -6.79 -4.38
CA ASN A 808 23.09 -6.64 -3.69
C ASN A 808 23.44 -5.15 -3.46
N LEU A 809 22.74 -4.52 -2.51
CA LEU A 809 22.63 -3.06 -2.34
C LEU A 809 23.63 -2.48 -1.32
N ALA A 810 24.20 -3.32 -0.45
CA ALA A 810 24.98 -2.88 0.71
C ALA A 810 26.29 -3.66 0.90
N ILE A 811 27.34 -3.28 0.16
CA ILE A 811 28.71 -3.41 0.68
C ILE A 811 29.12 -2.05 1.23
N ALA A 812 28.76 -1.80 2.49
CA ALA A 812 29.13 -0.59 3.23
C ALA A 812 30.66 -0.56 3.49
N THR A 813 31.46 -0.19 2.48
CA THR A 813 32.92 -0.09 2.61
C THR A 813 33.32 1.10 3.46
N ILE A 814 33.35 0.92 4.79
CA ILE A 814 33.91 1.88 5.74
C ILE A 814 35.32 2.26 5.28
N GLY A 815 35.53 3.56 5.02
CA GLY A 815 36.70 4.11 4.31
C GLY A 815 38.05 4.08 5.06
N VAL A 816 38.47 2.92 5.58
CA VAL A 816 39.79 2.74 6.21
C VAL A 816 40.89 2.63 5.14
N GLY A 817 41.42 3.77 4.71
CA GLY A 817 42.33 3.89 3.56
C GLY A 817 43.70 3.23 3.70
N ILE A 818 43.81 1.91 3.49
CA ILE A 818 45.08 1.15 3.50
C ILE A 818 45.22 0.18 2.29
N VAL A 819 44.99 0.66 1.05
CA VAL A 819 45.18 -0.17 -0.18
C VAL A 819 46.16 0.43 -1.20
N VAL A 820 46.70 1.64 -0.97
CA VAL A 820 47.60 2.33 -1.94
C VAL A 820 49.07 1.87 -1.87
N ILE A 821 49.51 1.21 -0.79
CA ILE A 821 50.93 0.97 -0.51
C ILE A 821 51.52 -0.27 -1.24
N ILE A 822 50.72 -1.29 -1.55
CA ILE A 822 51.24 -2.54 -2.13
C ILE A 822 51.64 -2.38 -3.60
N ALA A 823 50.87 -1.63 -4.40
CA ALA A 823 51.18 -1.37 -5.81
C ALA A 823 52.48 -0.57 -6.02
N LEU A 824 52.82 0.34 -5.10
CA LEU A 824 54.02 1.19 -5.19
C LEU A 824 55.31 0.50 -4.69
N LEU A 825 55.21 -0.57 -3.89
CA LEU A 825 56.38 -1.29 -3.37
C LEU A 825 56.94 -2.36 -4.32
N LEU A 826 56.15 -2.83 -5.30
CA LEU A 826 56.55 -3.91 -6.21
C LEU A 826 57.36 -3.45 -7.45
N LEU A 827 57.54 -2.15 -7.68
CA LEU A 827 58.13 -1.63 -8.93
C LEU A 827 59.54 -1.00 -8.85
N ARG A 828 60.21 -0.93 -7.67
CA ARG A 828 61.57 -0.34 -7.57
C ARG A 828 62.58 -1.05 -6.64
N LYS A 829 62.98 -2.27 -7.01
CA LYS A 829 64.35 -2.80 -6.85
C LYS A 829 64.70 -3.56 -8.14
N LYS A 830 65.40 -2.94 -9.09
CA LYS A 830 66.89 -2.85 -9.23
C LYS A 830 67.54 -4.15 -9.73
N PRO A 831 68.65 -4.12 -10.49
CA PRO A 831 69.65 -3.03 -10.66
C PRO A 831 69.14 -1.69 -11.21
#